data_AF-A0A352TSG6-F1
#
_entry.id   AF-A0A352TSG6-F1
#
_cell.length_a   1.000
_cell.length_b   1.000
_cell.length_c   1.000
_cell.angle_alpha   90.00
_cell.angle_beta   90.00
_cell.angle_gamma   90.00
#
_symmetry.space_group_name_H-M   'P 1'
#
loop_
_entity.id
_entity.type
_entity.pdbx_description
1 polymer ?
#
loop_
_entity_poly.entity_id
_entity_poly.type
_entity_poly.pdbx_seq_one_letter_code
_entity_poly.pdbx_strand_id
1 'polypeptide(L)'
;DWLWTWKLALDNQWFRAISGGGDFITKGIKGAAEYVAGTGSWEDVGVSIVDGNTIQLEYVSEQSEFDVVYGFTGASLAALNQELFESLGADVAERTVAYGQSPVTIAANGAYYIDAYTPDQLITAKKNAAYVDAEKYYYTGQQFRFIEGSEQLFEEFLAGRLESASVPSARVTEFINDPRVKTSPAATTWRLQMNMFGTEANRDAYIAKYPGSGIDPDFVPEPILMYKEFRQALYYGFDRYTAAVEVVQTYLPAHTLFASTYFLDGSSGLSVRTGEAGAAVVTNFGGDSNGYFPDAALDLFKSAVAAAIADGYYTAGTAEAYTTIELGLTYASSGNTAAQAMIAELEKQYEALLVDDENFVNIDIIVADVAFPGNYYDYMLIANTDLGIGGISGSLLDAPGFLDVFSDDNRSGFTLNWGKDTTTANIPVSYVNLDGETVYETWGYNALIMALVGKTYVRDGVEQESWTEPVALAKAYLDMAGQVYETSADGTALAEVFEGKTLTELAEELGADSVVAYTVVAESGNNYLFILEETFGEYTLYSQQALITDAESAIVAYIQSYGYTNVTATATLLDDAGVAANDYLQELYDETDAEGNVTTDVNPTTVAEIFANQEVTDPNAELYAVTWQLDAGGNTYNGSDAFIVLNINGYFVVVEWL
;
A
#
# COMPACT_ATOMS: atom_id res chain seq x y z
N ASP A 1 -23.52 2.34 17.36
CA ASP A 1 -22.42 1.38 17.16
C ASP A 1 -21.74 1.58 15.80
N TRP A 2 -22.09 0.89 14.70
CA TRP A 2 -21.35 1.00 13.41
C TRP A 2 -21.05 2.42 12.92
N LEU A 3 -22.07 3.23 12.59
CA LEU A 3 -21.87 4.58 12.07
C LEU A 3 -21.04 5.45 13.03
N TRP A 4 -21.32 5.33 14.33
CA TRP A 4 -20.57 6.03 15.37
C TRP A 4 -19.10 5.58 15.44
N THR A 5 -18.84 4.27 15.38
CA THR A 5 -17.48 3.73 15.38
C THR A 5 -16.69 4.19 14.17
N TRP A 6 -17.29 4.14 12.98
CA TRP A 6 -16.61 4.54 11.74
C TRP A 6 -16.31 6.02 11.72
N LYS A 7 -17.25 6.86 12.15
CA LYS A 7 -17.01 8.29 12.32
C LYS A 7 -15.87 8.54 13.31
N LEU A 8 -15.96 7.96 14.51
CA LEU A 8 -14.94 8.11 15.54
C LEU A 8 -13.56 7.67 15.03
N ALA A 9 -13.48 6.56 14.31
CA ALA A 9 -12.23 6.02 13.79
C ALA A 9 -11.61 6.91 12.69
N LEU A 10 -12.44 7.52 11.83
CA LEU A 10 -11.99 8.47 10.81
C LEU A 10 -11.61 9.83 11.43
N ASP A 11 -12.41 10.35 12.38
CA ASP A 11 -12.12 11.57 13.15
C ASP A 11 -10.76 11.50 13.84
N ASN A 12 -10.39 10.31 14.33
CA ASN A 12 -9.14 10.05 15.05
C ASN A 12 -8.08 9.36 14.19
N GLN A 13 -8.31 9.26 12.87
CA GLN A 13 -7.36 8.73 11.90
C GLN A 13 -6.73 7.39 12.32
N TRP A 14 -7.53 6.48 12.90
CA TRP A 14 -7.02 5.20 13.36
C TRP A 14 -6.40 4.42 12.20
N PHE A 15 -5.24 3.80 12.43
CA PHE A 15 -4.45 3.13 11.38
C PHE A 15 -5.31 2.27 10.43
N ARG A 16 -6.21 1.43 10.97
CA ARG A 16 -7.09 0.52 10.20
C ARG A 16 -8.32 1.17 9.58
N ALA A 17 -8.59 2.44 9.86
CA ALA A 17 -9.65 3.21 9.23
C ALA A 17 -9.14 3.97 7.99
N ILE A 18 -7.85 4.33 7.95
CA ILE A 18 -7.26 5.16 6.89
C ILE A 18 -6.15 4.48 6.08
N SER A 19 -5.61 3.34 6.55
CA SER A 19 -4.47 2.68 5.90
C SER A 19 -4.31 1.20 6.29
N GLY A 20 -3.30 0.52 5.73
CA GLY A 20 -2.91 -0.83 6.14
C GLY A 20 -3.67 -1.97 5.44
N GLY A 21 -4.40 -1.66 4.37
CA GLY A 21 -5.10 -2.61 3.53
C GLY A 21 -6.44 -3.04 4.12
N GLY A 22 -7.52 -2.80 3.37
CA GLY A 22 -8.88 -3.11 3.81
C GLY A 22 -9.52 -2.06 4.72
N ASP A 23 -8.96 -0.85 4.75
CA ASP A 23 -9.50 0.35 5.41
C ASP A 23 -10.52 1.09 4.51
N PHE A 24 -11.12 2.19 4.99
CA PHE A 24 -12.17 2.90 4.25
C PHE A 24 -11.66 3.55 2.96
N ILE A 25 -10.42 4.05 2.97
CA ILE A 25 -9.81 4.73 1.84
C ILE A 25 -9.42 3.71 0.77
N THR A 26 -8.65 2.68 1.13
CA THR A 26 -8.21 1.66 0.16
C THR A 26 -9.34 0.79 -0.36
N LYS A 27 -10.44 0.65 0.39
CA LYS A 27 -11.66 0.01 -0.11
C LYS A 27 -12.51 0.92 -1.00
N GLY A 28 -12.13 2.19 -1.16
CA GLY A 28 -12.80 3.14 -2.03
C GLY A 28 -14.17 3.55 -1.50
N ILE A 29 -14.36 3.69 -0.18
CA ILE A 29 -15.56 4.33 0.37
C ILE A 29 -15.55 5.79 -0.08
N LYS A 30 -16.62 6.21 -0.75
CA LYS A 30 -16.75 7.56 -1.31
C LYS A 30 -16.54 8.61 -0.21
N GLY A 31 -15.78 9.67 -0.51
CA GLY A 31 -15.56 10.81 0.39
C GLY A 31 -14.68 10.55 1.62
N ALA A 32 -14.27 9.29 1.89
CA ALA A 32 -13.51 8.96 3.09
C ALA A 32 -12.11 9.58 3.09
N ALA A 33 -11.44 9.63 1.93
CA ALA A 33 -10.12 10.23 1.79
C ALA A 33 -10.18 11.74 1.99
N GLU A 34 -11.13 12.41 1.34
CA GLU A 34 -11.36 13.85 1.47
C GLU A 34 -11.72 14.25 2.90
N TYR A 35 -12.54 13.46 3.58
CA TYR A 35 -12.89 13.69 4.98
C TYR A 35 -11.66 13.62 5.91
N VAL A 36 -10.82 12.59 5.73
CA VAL A 36 -9.58 12.43 6.51
C VAL A 36 -8.57 13.54 6.23
N ALA A 37 -8.53 14.03 4.98
CA ALA A 37 -7.70 15.15 4.57
C ALA A 37 -8.22 16.52 5.04
N GLY A 38 -9.41 16.59 5.64
CA GLY A 38 -10.03 17.85 6.08
C GLY A 38 -10.62 18.69 4.95
N THR A 39 -10.77 18.12 3.74
CA THR A 39 -11.25 18.82 2.54
C THR A 39 -12.64 18.39 2.10
N GLY A 40 -13.26 17.45 2.81
CA GLY A 40 -14.65 17.02 2.63
C GLY A 40 -15.37 16.92 3.97
N SER A 41 -16.71 16.83 3.97
CA SER A 41 -17.49 16.74 5.20
C SER A 41 -17.94 15.29 5.50
N TRP A 42 -18.42 15.05 6.72
CA TRP A 42 -18.89 13.71 7.11
C TRP A 42 -20.09 13.27 6.26
N GLU A 43 -20.90 14.23 5.82
CA GLU A 43 -22.08 14.01 4.97
C GLU A 43 -21.72 13.49 3.58
N ASP A 44 -20.48 13.74 3.11
CA ASP A 44 -19.96 13.26 1.83
C ASP A 44 -19.38 11.84 1.92
N VAL A 45 -19.12 11.37 3.14
CA VAL A 45 -18.63 10.01 3.36
C VAL A 45 -19.76 9.03 3.04
N GLY A 46 -19.48 8.06 2.17
CA GLY A 46 -20.41 7.04 1.67
C GLY A 46 -20.86 6.02 2.71
N VAL A 47 -21.12 6.43 3.96
CA VAL A 47 -21.60 5.58 5.05
C VAL A 47 -22.81 6.24 5.72
N SER A 48 -23.94 5.54 5.77
CA SER A 48 -25.16 6.09 6.37
C SER A 48 -26.06 5.02 6.98
N ILE A 49 -27.00 5.46 7.82
CA ILE A 49 -28.11 4.64 8.32
C ILE A 49 -29.39 5.13 7.63
N VAL A 50 -30.02 4.25 6.85
CA VAL A 50 -31.22 4.60 6.05
C VAL A 50 -32.50 4.45 6.88
N ASP A 51 -32.61 3.35 7.60
CA ASP A 51 -33.60 3.10 8.64
C ASP A 51 -32.94 2.29 9.76
N GLY A 52 -33.52 2.25 10.97
CA GLY A 52 -32.81 1.92 12.21
C GLY A 52 -31.82 0.74 12.18
N ASN A 53 -32.04 -0.29 11.36
CA ASN A 53 -31.14 -1.46 11.24
C ASN A 53 -30.54 -1.66 9.82
N THR A 54 -30.62 -0.65 8.95
CA THR A 54 -30.10 -0.69 7.58
C THR A 54 -28.93 0.27 7.44
N ILE A 55 -27.73 -0.29 7.26
CA ILE A 55 -26.52 0.45 6.90
C ILE A 55 -26.44 0.51 5.37
N GLN A 56 -26.15 1.69 4.82
CA GLN A 56 -25.83 1.90 3.42
C GLN A 56 -24.36 2.29 3.28
N LEU A 57 -23.69 1.65 2.33
CA LEU A 57 -22.32 1.93 1.93
C LEU A 57 -22.31 2.35 0.44
N GLU A 58 -21.59 3.41 0.11
CA GLU A 58 -21.36 3.91 -1.24
C GLU A 58 -19.87 3.91 -1.55
N TYR A 59 -19.50 3.31 -2.67
CA TYR A 59 -18.13 3.13 -3.10
C TYR A 59 -17.85 3.93 -4.39
N VAL A 60 -16.59 4.31 -4.57
CA VAL A 60 -16.07 4.97 -5.77
C VAL A 60 -16.15 4.06 -7.00
N SER A 61 -15.87 2.77 -6.82
CA SER A 61 -15.91 1.74 -7.86
C SER A 61 -16.98 0.69 -7.57
N GLU A 62 -17.43 -0.01 -8.62
CA GLU A 62 -18.34 -1.14 -8.45
C GLU A 62 -17.69 -2.21 -7.55
N GLN A 63 -18.43 -2.62 -6.52
CA GLN A 63 -18.01 -3.68 -5.60
C GLN A 63 -18.83 -4.94 -5.85
N SER A 64 -18.20 -6.11 -5.77
CA SER A 64 -18.95 -7.35 -5.74
C SER A 64 -19.70 -7.50 -4.42
N GLU A 65 -20.85 -8.18 -4.43
CA GLU A 65 -21.59 -8.50 -3.19
C GLU A 65 -20.68 -9.22 -2.18
N PHE A 66 -19.81 -10.10 -2.67
CA PHE A 66 -18.87 -10.83 -1.85
C PHE A 66 -17.88 -9.92 -1.13
N ASP A 67 -17.29 -8.93 -1.82
CA ASP A 67 -16.30 -8.03 -1.22
C ASP A 67 -16.91 -7.18 -0.10
N VAL A 68 -18.15 -6.72 -0.30
CA VAL A 68 -18.91 -5.99 0.72
C VAL A 68 -19.14 -6.89 1.94
N VAL A 69 -19.66 -8.11 1.75
CA VAL A 69 -19.92 -9.05 2.85
C VAL A 69 -18.63 -9.47 3.55
N TYR A 70 -17.57 -9.75 2.78
CA TYR A 70 -16.27 -10.14 3.32
C TYR A 70 -15.65 -9.03 4.16
N GLY A 71 -15.82 -7.75 3.77
CA GLY A 71 -15.41 -6.61 4.59
C GLY A 71 -15.97 -6.67 6.03
N PHE A 72 -17.23 -7.07 6.19
CA PHE A 72 -17.87 -7.24 7.51
C PHE A 72 -17.39 -8.47 8.30
N THR A 73 -16.64 -9.38 7.68
CA THR A 73 -15.97 -10.49 8.38
C THR A 73 -14.64 -10.06 9.00
N GLY A 74 -14.03 -8.98 8.49
CA GLY A 74 -12.77 -8.43 8.95
C GLY A 74 -12.91 -7.46 10.13
N ALA A 75 -11.78 -7.07 10.71
CA ALA A 75 -11.75 -6.12 11.82
C ALA A 75 -12.05 -4.68 11.40
N SER A 76 -11.83 -4.31 10.13
CA SER A 76 -11.94 -2.91 9.67
C SER A 76 -13.37 -2.37 9.69
N LEU A 77 -14.37 -3.20 9.35
CA LEU A 77 -15.79 -2.82 9.40
C LEU A 77 -16.49 -3.29 10.69
N ALA A 78 -15.74 -3.79 11.67
CA ALA A 78 -16.29 -4.16 12.97
C ALA A 78 -16.69 -2.90 13.75
N ALA A 79 -17.78 -3.00 14.53
CA ALA A 79 -18.23 -1.91 15.38
C ALA A 79 -17.76 -2.08 16.83
N LEU A 80 -17.53 -0.95 17.47
CA LEU A 80 -17.41 -0.84 18.91
C LEU A 80 -18.81 -0.62 19.51
N ASN A 81 -19.01 -1.07 20.75
CA ASN A 81 -20.19 -0.71 21.51
C ASN A 81 -20.00 0.70 22.10
N GLN A 82 -20.87 1.62 21.70
CA GLN A 82 -20.73 3.03 22.06
C GLN A 82 -20.80 3.26 23.57
N GLU A 83 -21.82 2.72 24.24
CA GLU A 83 -22.03 2.91 25.68
C GLU A 83 -20.86 2.39 26.51
N LEU A 84 -20.33 1.20 26.17
CA LEU A 84 -19.15 0.67 26.84
C LEU A 84 -17.95 1.58 26.62
N PHE A 85 -17.63 1.92 25.36
CA PHE A 85 -16.45 2.74 25.06
C PHE A 85 -16.51 4.09 25.78
N GLU A 86 -17.65 4.77 25.76
CA GLU A 86 -17.86 6.05 26.46
C GLU A 86 -17.76 5.93 27.98
N SER A 87 -18.06 4.75 28.55
CA SER A 87 -17.93 4.52 30.00
C SER A 87 -16.49 4.39 30.51
N LEU A 88 -15.51 4.20 29.61
CA LEU A 88 -14.12 3.88 29.96
C LEU A 88 -13.24 5.10 30.28
N GLY A 89 -13.74 6.32 30.08
CA GLY A 89 -12.98 7.54 30.30
C GLY A 89 -13.77 8.81 29.96
N ALA A 90 -13.26 9.95 30.41
CA ALA A 90 -13.90 11.24 30.17
C ALA A 90 -13.79 11.67 28.70
N ASP A 91 -12.67 11.37 28.05
CA ASP A 91 -12.35 11.73 26.67
C ASP A 91 -11.93 10.52 25.82
N VAL A 92 -11.73 10.73 24.51
CA VAL A 92 -11.39 9.66 23.56
C VAL A 92 -10.03 9.04 23.85
N ALA A 93 -9.05 9.80 24.36
CA ALA A 93 -7.71 9.30 24.62
C ALA A 93 -7.70 8.34 25.82
N GLU A 94 -8.33 8.73 26.93
CA GLU A 94 -8.52 7.86 28.08
C GLU A 94 -9.26 6.56 27.69
N ARG A 95 -10.35 6.69 26.92
CA ARG A 95 -11.15 5.55 26.45
C ARG A 95 -10.33 4.62 25.56
N THR A 96 -9.54 5.17 24.63
CA THR A 96 -8.70 4.39 23.71
C THR A 96 -7.63 3.61 24.46
N VAL A 97 -7.01 4.21 25.49
CA VAL A 97 -6.04 3.51 26.34
C VAL A 97 -6.70 2.40 27.16
N ALA A 98 -7.91 2.63 27.68
CA ALA A 98 -8.62 1.69 28.55
C ALA A 98 -9.33 0.54 27.78
N TYR A 99 -9.76 0.78 26.55
CA TYR A 99 -10.44 -0.20 25.72
C TYR A 99 -9.50 -1.37 25.38
N GLY A 100 -10.02 -2.60 25.37
CA GLY A 100 -9.21 -3.77 25.01
C GLY A 100 -8.26 -4.29 26.10
N GLN A 101 -8.09 -3.57 27.20
CA GLN A 101 -7.12 -3.94 28.26
C GLN A 101 -7.53 -5.13 29.13
N SER A 102 -8.82 -5.48 29.16
CA SER A 102 -9.32 -6.59 29.97
C SER A 102 -10.65 -7.14 29.43
N PRO A 103 -11.09 -8.34 29.90
CA PRO A 103 -12.40 -8.89 29.56
C PRO A 103 -13.60 -7.98 29.83
N VAL A 104 -13.48 -7.02 30.77
CA VAL A 104 -14.57 -6.10 31.12
C VAL A 104 -14.51 -4.76 30.39
N THR A 105 -13.45 -4.51 29.61
CA THR A 105 -13.29 -3.29 28.79
C THR A 105 -13.45 -3.57 27.30
N ILE A 106 -14.08 -4.69 26.96
CA ILE A 106 -14.50 -5.04 25.60
C ILE A 106 -15.94 -5.55 25.59
N ALA A 107 -16.70 -5.18 24.58
CA ALA A 107 -18.01 -5.77 24.30
C ALA A 107 -17.84 -6.92 23.31
N ALA A 108 -18.65 -7.95 23.45
CA ALA A 108 -18.65 -9.09 22.54
C ALA A 108 -20.04 -9.31 21.94
N ASN A 109 -20.12 -9.23 20.62
CA ASN A 109 -21.32 -9.55 19.83
C ASN A 109 -21.18 -10.86 19.05
N GLY A 110 -20.06 -11.58 19.18
CA GLY A 110 -19.81 -12.87 18.54
C GLY A 110 -20.25 -14.08 19.37
N ALA A 111 -19.99 -15.29 18.85
CA ALA A 111 -20.38 -16.56 19.47
C ALA A 111 -19.70 -16.85 20.83
N TYR A 112 -18.55 -16.22 21.09
CA TYR A 112 -17.80 -16.32 22.34
C TYR A 112 -17.40 -14.93 22.84
N TYR A 113 -17.17 -14.80 24.14
CA TYR A 113 -16.59 -13.62 24.77
C TYR A 113 -15.36 -14.02 25.60
N ILE A 114 -14.38 -13.12 25.71
CA ILE A 114 -13.21 -13.36 26.56
C ILE A 114 -13.66 -13.32 28.03
N ASP A 115 -13.36 -14.37 28.78
CA ASP A 115 -13.68 -14.51 30.20
C ASP A 115 -12.44 -14.23 31.07
N ALA A 116 -11.27 -14.67 30.61
CA ALA A 116 -10.00 -14.42 31.29
C ALA A 116 -8.86 -14.24 30.29
N TYR A 117 -7.95 -13.35 30.62
CA TYR A 117 -6.70 -13.13 29.91
C TYR A 117 -5.55 -12.99 30.92
N THR A 118 -4.57 -13.88 30.80
CA THR A 118 -3.30 -13.79 31.53
C THR A 118 -2.20 -13.67 30.48
N PRO A 119 -1.48 -12.52 30.42
CA PRO A 119 -0.39 -12.30 29.48
C PRO A 119 0.61 -13.45 29.45
N ASP A 120 1.05 -13.82 28.24
CA ASP A 120 2.02 -14.89 27.97
C ASP A 120 1.67 -16.26 28.55
N GLN A 121 0.40 -16.51 28.88
CA GLN A 121 -0.03 -17.75 29.52
C GLN A 121 -1.34 -18.31 28.97
N LEU A 122 -2.45 -17.58 29.10
CA LEU A 122 -3.78 -18.15 28.90
C LEU A 122 -4.81 -17.12 28.44
N ILE A 123 -5.56 -17.46 27.40
CA ILE A 123 -6.85 -16.84 27.08
C ILE A 123 -7.94 -17.88 27.31
N THR A 124 -8.99 -17.52 28.04
CA THR A 124 -10.22 -18.32 28.16
C THR A 124 -11.38 -17.54 27.57
N ALA A 125 -12.10 -18.16 26.64
CA ALA A 125 -13.33 -17.64 26.07
C ALA A 125 -14.52 -18.52 26.48
N LYS A 126 -15.68 -17.91 26.74
CA LYS A 126 -16.93 -18.62 27.08
C LYS A 126 -18.00 -18.37 26.02
N LYS A 127 -18.91 -19.33 25.86
CA LYS A 127 -20.04 -19.20 24.94
C LYS A 127 -20.89 -17.98 25.30
N ASN A 128 -21.14 -17.12 24.31
CA ASN A 128 -22.04 -15.99 24.45
C ASN A 128 -23.49 -16.45 24.22
N ALA A 129 -24.27 -16.56 25.29
CA ALA A 129 -25.67 -16.95 25.20
C ALA A 129 -26.57 -15.87 24.56
N ALA A 130 -26.09 -14.63 24.46
CA ALA A 130 -26.81 -13.52 23.82
C ALA A 130 -26.52 -13.39 22.31
N TYR A 131 -25.60 -14.20 21.78
CA TYR A 131 -25.32 -14.20 20.33
C TYR A 131 -26.57 -14.64 19.56
N VAL A 132 -26.88 -13.94 18.46
CA VAL A 132 -28.10 -14.16 17.65
C VAL A 132 -28.26 -15.62 17.21
N ASP A 133 -27.15 -16.32 17.00
CA ASP A 133 -27.07 -17.70 16.53
C ASP A 133 -26.46 -18.66 17.57
N ALA A 134 -26.56 -18.35 18.87
CA ALA A 134 -25.92 -19.13 19.95
C ALA A 134 -26.24 -20.63 19.91
N GLU A 135 -27.42 -21.03 19.44
CA GLU A 135 -27.84 -22.45 19.34
C GLU A 135 -27.05 -23.25 18.29
N LYS A 136 -26.39 -22.58 17.32
CA LYS A 136 -25.52 -23.24 16.33
C LYS A 136 -24.15 -23.64 16.88
N TYR A 137 -23.77 -23.13 18.05
CA TYR A 137 -22.44 -23.32 18.64
C TYR A 137 -22.51 -24.25 19.86
N TYR A 138 -21.93 -25.45 19.74
CA TYR A 138 -22.04 -26.48 20.77
C TYR A 138 -20.97 -26.42 21.86
N TYR A 139 -19.78 -25.87 21.57
CA TYR A 139 -18.72 -25.74 22.57
C TYR A 139 -19.09 -24.67 23.60
N THR A 140 -18.86 -24.99 24.89
CA THR A 140 -19.17 -24.10 26.02
C THR A 140 -18.11 -23.02 26.26
N GLY A 141 -16.93 -23.20 25.69
CA GLY A 141 -15.80 -22.26 25.77
C GLY A 141 -14.57 -22.80 25.04
N GLN A 142 -13.52 -21.98 25.00
CA GLN A 142 -12.23 -22.28 24.38
C GLN A 142 -11.09 -21.81 25.30
N GLN A 143 -9.97 -22.51 25.26
CA GLN A 143 -8.75 -22.13 25.97
C GLN A 143 -7.58 -22.08 25.00
N PHE A 144 -6.84 -20.97 25.00
CA PHE A 144 -5.62 -20.80 24.22
C PHE A 144 -4.45 -20.68 25.21
N ARG A 145 -3.53 -21.63 25.18
CA ARG A 145 -2.36 -21.69 26.07
C ARG A 145 -1.12 -21.26 25.31
N PHE A 146 -0.36 -20.33 25.88
CA PHE A 146 0.95 -19.98 25.36
C PHE A 146 1.98 -21.00 25.86
N ILE A 147 2.68 -21.66 24.95
CA ILE A 147 3.75 -22.62 25.24
C ILE A 147 4.91 -22.30 24.30
N GLU A 148 6.05 -21.96 24.87
CA GLU A 148 7.25 -21.64 24.10
C GLU A 148 7.90 -22.92 23.55
N GLY A 149 8.22 -22.91 22.26
CA GLY A 149 8.88 -24.02 21.56
C GLY A 149 7.92 -25.07 21.00
N SER A 150 8.10 -25.42 19.73
CA SER A 150 7.25 -26.36 19.01
C SER A 150 7.26 -27.77 19.60
N GLU A 151 8.41 -28.26 20.09
CA GLU A 151 8.51 -29.60 20.68
C GLU A 151 7.74 -29.69 22.01
N GLN A 152 7.91 -28.72 22.90
CA GLN A 152 7.19 -28.73 24.18
C GLN A 152 5.68 -28.62 23.96
N LEU A 153 5.25 -27.77 23.02
CA LEU A 153 3.84 -27.64 22.63
C LEU A 153 3.30 -28.98 22.08
N PHE A 154 4.06 -29.66 21.24
CA PHE A 154 3.64 -30.95 20.67
C PHE A 154 3.60 -32.06 21.72
N GLU A 155 4.53 -32.08 22.69
CA GLU A 155 4.50 -33.00 23.84
C GLU A 155 3.27 -32.78 24.73
N GLU A 156 2.82 -31.53 24.92
CA GLU A 156 1.56 -31.24 25.63
C GLU A 156 0.35 -31.80 24.89
N PHE A 157 0.33 -31.72 23.54
CA PHE A 157 -0.69 -32.35 22.71
C PHE A 157 -0.66 -33.88 22.80
N LEU A 158 0.52 -34.51 22.70
CA LEU A 158 0.66 -35.95 22.84
C LEU A 158 0.23 -36.44 24.23
N ALA A 159 0.42 -35.61 25.26
CA ALA A 159 -0.05 -35.87 26.61
C ALA A 159 -1.55 -35.60 26.82
N GLY A 160 -2.29 -35.20 25.79
CA GLY A 160 -3.73 -34.94 25.83
C GLY A 160 -4.12 -33.66 26.56
N ARG A 161 -3.20 -32.71 26.72
CA ARG A 161 -3.44 -31.40 27.37
C ARG A 161 -3.77 -30.28 26.37
N LEU A 162 -3.73 -30.59 25.07
CA LEU A 162 -4.16 -29.74 23.97
C LEU A 162 -4.97 -30.59 22.99
N GLU A 163 -6.00 -30.00 22.38
CA GLU A 163 -6.79 -30.65 21.34
C GLU A 163 -6.15 -30.54 19.94
N SER A 164 -5.20 -29.62 19.75
CA SER A 164 -4.49 -29.41 18.50
C SER A 164 -3.07 -28.90 18.71
N ALA A 165 -2.14 -29.35 17.88
CA ALA A 165 -0.78 -28.83 17.76
C ALA A 165 -0.25 -29.02 16.33
N SER A 166 0.64 -28.14 15.89
CA SER A 166 1.43 -28.35 14.68
C SER A 166 2.47 -29.45 14.91
N VAL A 167 2.69 -30.31 13.92
CA VAL A 167 3.78 -31.30 13.97
C VAL A 167 5.11 -30.56 13.85
N PRO A 168 6.05 -30.71 14.82
CA PRO A 168 7.37 -30.12 14.71
C PRO A 168 8.13 -30.62 13.47
N SER A 169 8.90 -29.76 12.81
CA SER A 169 9.64 -30.12 11.59
C SER A 169 10.51 -31.37 11.78
N ALA A 170 11.14 -31.52 12.94
CA ALA A 170 11.99 -32.68 13.27
C ALA A 170 11.23 -34.01 13.40
N ARG A 171 9.90 -33.97 13.54
CA ARG A 171 9.03 -35.14 13.74
C ARG A 171 8.05 -35.38 12.61
N VAL A 172 8.16 -34.63 11.50
CA VAL A 172 7.29 -34.81 10.32
C VAL A 172 7.32 -36.25 9.84
N THR A 173 8.50 -36.84 9.63
CA THR A 173 8.62 -38.23 9.16
C THR A 173 7.97 -39.24 10.12
N GLU A 174 7.95 -38.95 11.42
CA GLU A 174 7.30 -39.80 12.44
C GLU A 174 5.77 -39.74 12.34
N PHE A 175 5.20 -38.56 12.11
CA PHE A 175 3.75 -38.32 12.17
C PHE A 175 3.05 -38.09 10.83
N ILE A 176 3.76 -38.01 9.70
CA ILE A 176 3.15 -37.68 8.39
C ILE A 176 2.03 -38.66 7.99
N ASN A 177 2.09 -39.90 8.48
CA ASN A 177 1.08 -40.94 8.25
C ASN A 177 0.09 -41.10 9.42
N ASP A 178 0.15 -40.27 10.46
CA ASP A 178 -0.80 -40.31 11.57
C ASP A 178 -2.18 -39.81 11.08
N PRO A 179 -3.27 -40.58 11.28
CA PRO A 179 -4.60 -40.21 10.76
C PRO A 179 -5.17 -38.92 11.37
N ARG A 180 -4.60 -38.42 12.47
CA ARG A 180 -4.95 -37.14 13.09
C ARG A 180 -4.37 -35.94 12.33
N VAL A 181 -3.29 -36.13 11.59
CA VAL A 181 -2.66 -35.05 10.83
C VAL A 181 -3.62 -34.55 9.77
N LYS A 182 -3.80 -33.23 9.73
CA LYS A 182 -4.51 -32.49 8.70
C LYS A 182 -3.51 -31.57 8.05
N THR A 183 -3.51 -31.56 6.72
CA THR A 183 -2.68 -30.67 5.91
C THR A 183 -3.59 -29.64 5.26
N SER A 184 -3.11 -28.40 5.22
CA SER A 184 -3.72 -27.33 4.44
C SER A 184 -2.62 -26.72 3.57
N PRO A 185 -2.84 -26.53 2.27
CA PRO A 185 -1.91 -25.76 1.45
C PRO A 185 -1.73 -24.37 2.04
N ALA A 186 -0.48 -23.91 2.11
CA ALA A 186 -0.19 -22.52 2.40
C ALA A 186 -0.57 -21.67 1.18
N ALA A 187 -0.92 -20.40 1.41
CA ALA A 187 -1.21 -19.49 0.31
C ALA A 187 0.05 -18.97 -0.39
N THR A 188 1.21 -19.06 0.27
CA THR A 188 2.46 -18.51 -0.24
C THR A 188 3.14 -19.51 -1.17
N THR A 189 3.41 -19.08 -2.40
CA THR A 189 4.41 -19.75 -3.24
C THR A 189 5.75 -19.05 -3.04
N TRP A 190 6.75 -19.81 -2.61
CA TRP A 190 8.14 -19.35 -2.52
C TRP A 190 8.70 -19.28 -3.93
N ARG A 191 9.28 -18.15 -4.29
CA ARG A 191 9.76 -17.89 -5.65
C ARG A 191 11.12 -17.23 -5.65
N LEU A 192 11.84 -17.50 -6.73
CA LEU A 192 13.06 -16.79 -7.06
C LEU A 192 12.68 -15.38 -7.56
N GLN A 193 13.17 -14.39 -6.85
CA GLN A 193 13.20 -12.98 -7.20
C GLN A 193 14.49 -12.72 -7.98
N MET A 194 14.48 -11.80 -8.95
CA MET A 194 15.63 -11.58 -9.82
C MET A 194 15.89 -10.09 -10.01
N ASN A 195 17.15 -9.69 -9.90
CA ASN A 195 17.64 -8.41 -10.40
C ASN A 195 18.03 -8.56 -11.88
N MET A 196 17.22 -8.01 -12.78
CA MET A 196 17.37 -8.15 -14.23
C MET A 196 17.94 -6.90 -14.88
N PHE A 197 18.50 -5.94 -14.12
CA PHE A 197 19.15 -4.77 -14.71
C PHE A 197 20.30 -5.20 -15.63
N GLY A 198 21.06 -6.22 -15.24
CA GLY A 198 22.17 -6.81 -16.00
C GLY A 198 23.39 -5.91 -16.20
N THR A 199 23.25 -4.58 -16.11
CA THR A 199 24.36 -3.64 -16.19
C THR A 199 24.11 -2.45 -15.26
N GLU A 200 25.19 -1.82 -14.79
CA GLU A 200 25.14 -0.55 -14.06
C GLU A 200 24.42 0.52 -14.88
N ALA A 201 24.65 0.58 -16.21
CA ALA A 201 24.01 1.55 -17.08
C ALA A 201 22.47 1.43 -17.10
N ASN A 202 21.92 0.21 -17.12
CA ASN A 202 20.48 0.00 -17.06
C ASN A 202 19.91 0.35 -15.68
N ARG A 203 20.63 0.00 -14.61
CA ARG A 203 20.28 0.36 -13.22
C ARG A 203 20.30 1.87 -13.02
N ASP A 204 21.34 2.55 -13.48
CA ASP A 204 21.50 4.00 -13.37
C ASP A 204 20.43 4.73 -14.19
N ALA A 205 20.11 4.23 -15.39
CA ALA A 205 19.01 4.76 -16.20
C ALA A 205 17.66 4.63 -15.49
N TYR A 206 17.44 3.52 -14.77
CA TYR A 206 16.27 3.33 -13.94
C TYR A 206 16.22 4.33 -12.78
N ILE A 207 17.32 4.49 -12.02
CA ILE A 207 17.41 5.47 -10.93
C ILE A 207 17.13 6.88 -11.44
N ALA A 208 17.66 7.24 -12.62
CA ALA A 208 17.42 8.53 -13.23
C ALA A 208 15.96 8.73 -13.64
N LYS A 209 15.28 7.68 -14.14
CA LYS A 209 13.86 7.72 -14.50
C LYS A 209 12.95 7.77 -13.26
N TYR A 210 13.31 7.09 -12.18
CA TYR A 210 12.55 6.99 -10.94
C TYR A 210 13.38 7.45 -9.75
N PRO A 211 13.61 8.77 -9.62
CA PRO A 211 14.35 9.33 -8.49
C PRO A 211 13.64 8.98 -7.18
N GLY A 212 14.41 8.57 -6.16
CA GLY A 212 13.85 8.15 -4.87
C GLY A 212 13.34 6.71 -4.83
N SER A 213 13.50 5.92 -5.90
CA SER A 213 13.14 4.49 -5.94
C SER A 213 13.81 3.61 -4.88
N GLY A 214 14.87 4.10 -4.23
CA GLY A 214 15.59 3.39 -3.17
C GLY A 214 16.55 2.31 -3.67
N ILE A 215 16.72 2.17 -4.99
CA ILE A 215 17.66 1.22 -5.60
C ILE A 215 19.10 1.56 -5.18
N ASP A 216 19.86 0.53 -4.82
CA ASP A 216 21.28 0.64 -4.46
C ASP A 216 22.10 1.08 -5.69
N PRO A 217 22.73 2.27 -5.67
CA PRO A 217 23.55 2.77 -6.77
C PRO A 217 24.96 2.14 -6.82
N ASP A 218 25.37 1.38 -5.80
CA ASP A 218 26.69 0.76 -5.71
C ASP A 218 26.69 -0.74 -6.06
N PHE A 219 25.50 -1.37 -6.14
CA PHE A 219 25.39 -2.76 -6.57
C PHE A 219 25.77 -2.93 -8.05
N VAL A 220 26.52 -3.97 -8.40
CA VAL A 220 26.89 -4.29 -9.79
C VAL A 220 26.00 -5.43 -10.27
N PRO A 221 25.00 -5.20 -11.15
CA PRO A 221 24.08 -6.26 -11.57
C PRO A 221 24.77 -7.31 -12.43
N GLU A 222 24.45 -8.58 -12.22
CA GLU A 222 25.02 -9.68 -13.02
C GLU A 222 24.39 -9.75 -14.43
N PRO A 223 25.19 -9.61 -15.53
CA PRO A 223 24.66 -9.53 -16.89
C PRO A 223 23.79 -10.71 -17.34
N ILE A 224 24.09 -11.93 -16.91
CA ILE A 224 23.35 -13.11 -17.38
C ILE A 224 21.85 -13.03 -17.04
N LEU A 225 21.46 -12.29 -15.99
CA LEU A 225 20.07 -12.19 -15.54
C LEU A 225 19.17 -11.33 -16.45
N MET A 226 19.74 -10.50 -17.34
CA MET A 226 18.93 -9.75 -18.32
C MET A 226 18.46 -10.61 -19.50
N TYR A 227 19.08 -11.77 -19.74
CA TYR A 227 18.69 -12.69 -20.81
C TYR A 227 17.48 -13.53 -20.40
N LYS A 228 16.44 -13.50 -21.23
CA LYS A 228 15.20 -14.25 -20.99
C LYS A 228 15.47 -15.74 -20.90
N GLU A 229 16.33 -16.25 -21.77
CA GLU A 229 16.71 -17.65 -21.86
C GLU A 229 17.33 -18.12 -20.55
N PHE A 230 18.20 -17.32 -19.92
CA PHE A 230 18.77 -17.69 -18.61
C PHE A 230 17.70 -17.76 -17.51
N ARG A 231 16.79 -16.79 -17.46
CA ARG A 231 15.67 -16.83 -16.49
C ARG A 231 14.75 -18.03 -16.73
N GLN A 232 14.55 -18.42 -17.98
CA GLN A 232 13.82 -19.64 -18.32
C GLN A 232 14.62 -20.90 -17.93
N ALA A 233 15.95 -20.91 -18.06
CA ALA A 233 16.80 -21.99 -17.59
C ALA A 233 16.68 -22.17 -16.06
N LEU A 234 16.67 -21.09 -15.28
CA LEU A 234 16.39 -21.14 -13.84
C LEU A 234 14.97 -21.70 -13.58
N TYR A 235 13.96 -21.21 -14.29
CA TYR A 235 12.59 -21.70 -14.11
C TYR A 235 12.44 -23.20 -14.41
N TYR A 236 13.04 -23.69 -15.51
CA TYR A 236 12.91 -25.07 -15.98
C TYR A 236 13.92 -26.05 -15.36
N GLY A 237 15.02 -25.56 -14.80
CA GLY A 237 16.13 -26.36 -14.30
C GLY A 237 15.98 -26.87 -12.87
N PHE A 238 14.96 -26.42 -12.14
CA PHE A 238 14.76 -26.80 -10.75
C PHE A 238 13.75 -27.95 -10.59
N ASP A 239 14.22 -29.10 -10.09
CA ASP A 239 13.40 -30.24 -9.70
C ASP A 239 12.69 -29.94 -8.37
N ARG A 240 11.56 -29.24 -8.52
CA ARG A 240 10.68 -28.85 -7.42
C ARG A 240 10.12 -30.04 -6.66
N TYR A 241 9.95 -31.21 -7.32
CA TYR A 241 9.39 -32.37 -6.65
C TYR A 241 10.41 -32.96 -5.68
N THR A 242 11.65 -33.20 -6.13
CA THR A 242 12.71 -33.68 -5.24
C THR A 242 12.94 -32.70 -4.09
N ALA A 243 13.04 -31.40 -4.38
CA ALA A 243 13.28 -30.41 -3.34
C ALA A 243 12.12 -30.32 -2.32
N ALA A 244 10.87 -30.18 -2.79
CA ALA A 244 9.72 -29.96 -1.90
C ALA A 244 9.24 -31.24 -1.19
N VAL A 245 9.22 -32.39 -1.90
CA VAL A 245 8.58 -33.62 -1.43
C VAL A 245 9.59 -34.60 -0.86
N GLU A 246 10.73 -34.82 -1.52
CA GLU A 246 11.71 -35.83 -1.09
C GLU A 246 12.66 -35.29 -0.01
N VAL A 247 13.12 -34.05 -0.16
CA VAL A 247 14.04 -33.38 0.76
C VAL A 247 13.27 -32.71 1.91
N VAL A 248 12.36 -31.78 1.60
CA VAL A 248 11.66 -30.97 2.62
C VAL A 248 10.47 -31.68 3.27
N GLN A 249 9.76 -32.54 2.52
CA GLN A 249 8.62 -33.37 2.96
C GLN A 249 7.35 -32.62 3.39
N THR A 250 7.45 -31.34 3.72
CA THR A 250 6.33 -30.50 4.21
C THR A 250 5.82 -29.50 3.18
N TYR A 251 6.48 -29.41 2.01
CA TYR A 251 6.15 -28.45 0.97
C TYR A 251 5.47 -29.13 -0.22
N LEU A 252 4.83 -28.33 -1.05
CA LEU A 252 4.27 -28.76 -2.33
C LEU A 252 5.10 -28.16 -3.47
N PRO A 253 5.37 -28.92 -4.55
CA PRO A 253 5.98 -28.35 -5.74
C PRO A 253 5.04 -27.30 -6.35
N ALA A 254 5.58 -26.15 -6.72
CA ALA A 254 4.81 -25.05 -7.31
C ALA A 254 5.59 -24.34 -8.41
N HIS A 255 4.98 -24.24 -9.59
CA HIS A 255 5.52 -23.55 -10.77
C HIS A 255 4.65 -22.38 -11.24
N THR A 256 3.67 -21.98 -10.42
CA THR A 256 2.81 -20.82 -10.70
C THR A 256 2.87 -19.85 -9.53
N LEU A 257 2.75 -18.54 -9.82
CA LEU A 257 2.82 -17.48 -8.80
C LEU A 257 1.78 -17.65 -7.68
N PHE A 258 0.49 -17.64 -8.04
CA PHE A 258 -0.57 -17.83 -7.06
C PHE A 258 -0.80 -19.31 -6.77
N ALA A 259 -0.93 -19.64 -5.48
CA ALA A 259 -1.51 -20.91 -5.06
C ALA A 259 -3.01 -20.98 -5.39
N SER A 260 -3.60 -22.17 -5.36
CA SER A 260 -5.05 -22.36 -5.57
C SER A 260 -5.92 -21.75 -4.46
N THR A 261 -5.33 -21.17 -3.43
CA THR A 261 -6.02 -20.46 -2.35
C THR A 261 -6.29 -19.00 -2.67
N TYR A 262 -5.80 -18.47 -3.81
CA TYR A 262 -6.21 -17.17 -4.31
C TYR A 262 -7.49 -17.31 -5.14
N PHE A 263 -8.47 -16.48 -4.84
CA PHE A 263 -9.80 -16.50 -5.44
C PHE A 263 -10.01 -15.32 -6.37
N LEU A 264 -10.70 -15.59 -7.47
CA LEU A 264 -11.28 -14.59 -8.37
C LEU A 264 -12.72 -14.26 -7.95
N ASP A 265 -13.41 -15.23 -7.34
CA ASP A 265 -14.72 -15.03 -6.75
C ASP A 265 -14.83 -15.92 -5.51
N GLY A 266 -14.84 -15.28 -4.33
CA GLY A 266 -14.94 -15.98 -3.06
C GLY A 266 -16.33 -16.56 -2.76
N SER A 267 -17.40 -16.05 -3.38
CA SER A 267 -18.76 -16.57 -3.19
C SER A 267 -18.95 -17.93 -3.84
N SER A 268 -18.48 -18.11 -5.07
CA SER A 268 -18.51 -19.41 -5.74
C SER A 268 -17.35 -20.33 -5.34
N GLY A 269 -16.29 -19.78 -4.74
CA GLY A 269 -15.03 -20.47 -4.49
C GLY A 269 -14.19 -20.66 -5.76
N LEU A 270 -14.43 -19.85 -6.80
CA LEU A 270 -13.63 -19.84 -8.02
C LEU A 270 -12.24 -19.31 -7.71
N SER A 271 -11.25 -20.20 -7.74
CA SER A 271 -9.84 -19.87 -7.62
C SER A 271 -9.27 -19.40 -8.95
N VAL A 272 -8.19 -18.61 -8.89
CA VAL A 272 -7.27 -18.32 -10.01
C VAL A 272 -6.70 -19.59 -10.68
N ARG A 273 -6.87 -20.78 -10.07
CA ARG A 273 -6.43 -22.07 -10.62
C ARG A 273 -7.56 -22.99 -11.08
N THR A 274 -8.79 -22.79 -10.63
CA THR A 274 -9.89 -23.73 -10.95
C THR A 274 -10.65 -23.37 -12.23
N GLY A 275 -10.52 -22.13 -12.71
CA GLY A 275 -11.03 -21.74 -14.04
C GLY A 275 -10.21 -22.30 -15.20
N GLU A 276 -10.78 -22.28 -16.41
CA GLU A 276 -10.16 -22.81 -17.64
C GLU A 276 -8.78 -22.18 -17.91
N ALA A 277 -8.69 -20.85 -17.84
CA ALA A 277 -7.44 -20.13 -18.04
C ALA A 277 -6.38 -20.48 -16.98
N GLY A 278 -6.79 -20.58 -15.71
CA GLY A 278 -5.91 -20.95 -14.60
C GLY A 278 -5.35 -22.36 -14.74
N ALA A 279 -6.20 -23.32 -15.11
CA ALA A 279 -5.79 -24.70 -15.38
C ALA A 279 -4.84 -24.76 -16.59
N ALA A 280 -5.13 -24.01 -17.65
CA ALA A 280 -4.27 -23.93 -18.83
C ALA A 280 -2.87 -23.40 -18.50
N VAL A 281 -2.74 -22.40 -17.62
CA VAL A 281 -1.42 -21.90 -17.17
C VAL A 281 -0.60 -23.02 -16.52
N VAL A 282 -1.21 -23.83 -15.65
CA VAL A 282 -0.53 -24.97 -15.01
C VAL A 282 -0.05 -25.97 -16.06
N THR A 283 -0.92 -26.34 -17.00
CA THR A 283 -0.62 -27.33 -18.05
C THR A 283 0.42 -26.82 -19.05
N ASN A 284 0.31 -25.57 -19.50
CA ASN A 284 1.14 -25.01 -20.57
C ASN A 284 2.60 -24.79 -20.12
N PHE A 285 2.83 -24.46 -18.85
CA PHE A 285 4.17 -24.09 -18.37
C PHE A 285 4.86 -25.15 -17.51
N GLY A 286 4.14 -26.17 -17.03
CA GLY A 286 4.77 -27.19 -16.19
C GLY A 286 4.11 -28.56 -16.20
N GLY A 287 2.82 -28.67 -16.51
CA GLY A 287 2.12 -29.95 -16.59
C GLY A 287 2.42 -30.86 -15.39
N ASP A 288 2.60 -32.15 -15.66
CA ASP A 288 2.93 -33.15 -14.64
C ASP A 288 4.39 -33.11 -14.16
N SER A 289 5.28 -32.35 -14.82
CA SER A 289 6.69 -32.24 -14.42
C SER A 289 6.94 -31.16 -13.37
N ASN A 290 5.89 -30.43 -12.93
CA ASN A 290 6.01 -29.27 -12.07
C ASN A 290 6.98 -28.21 -12.63
N GLY A 291 7.03 -28.07 -13.96
CA GLY A 291 7.93 -27.11 -14.60
C GLY A 291 9.39 -27.55 -14.65
N TYR A 292 9.72 -28.81 -14.38
CA TYR A 292 11.09 -29.34 -14.51
C TYR A 292 11.31 -29.93 -15.91
N PHE A 293 12.16 -29.29 -16.70
CA PHE A 293 12.55 -29.71 -18.05
C PHE A 293 14.07 -29.50 -18.22
N PRO A 294 14.92 -30.38 -17.66
CA PRO A 294 16.35 -30.14 -17.51
C PRO A 294 17.10 -29.98 -18.84
N ASP A 295 16.77 -30.77 -19.86
CA ASP A 295 17.40 -30.65 -21.18
C ASP A 295 17.10 -29.28 -21.81
N ALA A 296 15.86 -28.81 -21.72
CA ALA A 296 15.46 -27.50 -22.21
C ALA A 296 16.14 -26.38 -21.40
N ALA A 297 16.26 -26.55 -20.08
CA ALA A 297 16.96 -25.60 -19.22
C ALA A 297 18.45 -25.47 -19.60
N LEU A 298 19.13 -26.58 -19.86
CA LEU A 298 20.52 -26.59 -20.31
C LEU A 298 20.68 -25.92 -21.68
N ASP A 299 19.81 -26.22 -22.65
CA ASP A 299 19.86 -25.59 -23.97
C ASP A 299 19.65 -24.07 -23.87
N LEU A 300 18.70 -23.63 -23.04
CA LEU A 300 18.44 -22.21 -22.78
C LEU A 300 19.62 -21.53 -22.08
N PHE A 301 20.27 -22.21 -21.12
CA PHE A 301 21.47 -21.71 -20.47
C PHE A 301 22.62 -21.50 -21.46
N LYS A 302 22.92 -22.52 -22.27
CA LYS A 302 23.93 -22.43 -23.33
C LYS A 302 23.64 -21.30 -24.32
N SER A 303 22.37 -21.13 -24.69
CA SER A 303 21.94 -20.02 -25.56
C SER A 303 22.19 -18.65 -24.92
N ALA A 304 21.89 -18.49 -23.63
CA ALA A 304 22.14 -17.25 -22.91
C ALA A 304 23.64 -16.96 -22.75
N VAL A 305 24.44 -17.98 -22.42
CA VAL A 305 25.90 -17.87 -22.32
C VAL A 305 26.51 -17.43 -23.66
N ALA A 306 26.12 -18.08 -24.76
CA ALA A 306 26.62 -17.74 -26.09
C ALA A 306 26.27 -16.28 -26.46
N ALA A 307 25.04 -15.83 -26.16
CA ALA A 307 24.64 -14.44 -26.36
C ALA A 307 25.47 -13.48 -25.51
N ALA A 308 25.64 -13.77 -24.23
CA ALA A 308 26.39 -12.92 -23.32
C ALA A 308 27.90 -12.84 -23.63
N ILE A 309 28.49 -13.91 -24.17
CA ILE A 309 29.85 -13.89 -24.73
C ILE A 309 29.91 -13.02 -26.00
N ALA A 310 28.92 -13.15 -26.88
CA ALA A 310 28.86 -12.36 -28.11
C ALA A 310 28.72 -10.86 -27.83
N ASP A 311 27.96 -10.51 -26.79
CA ASP A 311 27.78 -9.13 -26.32
C ASP A 311 28.97 -8.63 -25.48
N GLY A 312 29.93 -9.51 -25.16
CA GLY A 312 31.21 -9.17 -24.54
C GLY A 312 31.19 -9.12 -23.00
N TYR A 313 30.15 -9.64 -22.36
CA TYR A 313 30.05 -9.70 -20.89
C TYR A 313 30.88 -10.83 -20.29
N TYR A 314 31.07 -11.93 -21.02
CA TYR A 314 31.90 -13.06 -20.59
C TYR A 314 32.88 -13.49 -21.66
N THR A 315 33.89 -14.24 -21.24
CA THR A 315 34.81 -14.95 -22.12
C THR A 315 34.60 -16.45 -21.96
N ALA A 316 34.61 -17.20 -23.05
CA ALA A 316 34.59 -18.66 -22.99
C ALA A 316 35.79 -19.18 -22.18
N GLY A 317 35.55 -20.16 -21.32
CA GLY A 317 36.59 -20.83 -20.54
C GLY A 317 37.34 -21.89 -21.35
N THR A 318 37.95 -22.83 -20.63
CA THR A 318 38.49 -24.07 -21.20
C THR A 318 38.07 -25.28 -20.38
N ALA A 319 38.26 -26.49 -20.93
CA ALA A 319 37.94 -27.74 -20.24
C ALA A 319 38.65 -27.90 -18.88
N GLU A 320 39.80 -27.25 -18.70
CA GLU A 320 40.58 -27.24 -17.45
C GLU A 320 40.28 -26.04 -16.53
N ALA A 321 39.62 -25.01 -17.04
CA ALA A 321 39.36 -23.76 -16.32
C ALA A 321 38.08 -23.11 -16.89
N TYR A 322 36.94 -23.46 -16.29
CA TYR A 322 35.66 -22.86 -16.67
C TYR A 322 35.64 -21.38 -16.29
N THR A 323 34.94 -20.58 -17.08
CA THR A 323 34.49 -19.26 -16.64
C THR A 323 33.28 -19.48 -15.74
N THR A 324 33.33 -18.96 -14.51
CA THR A 324 32.25 -19.12 -13.54
C THR A 324 31.48 -17.82 -13.39
N ILE A 325 30.16 -17.91 -13.55
CA ILE A 325 29.23 -16.82 -13.26
C ILE A 325 28.78 -16.96 -11.81
N GLU A 326 29.21 -16.04 -10.95
CA GLU A 326 28.81 -16.00 -9.53
C GLU A 326 27.46 -15.27 -9.41
N LEU A 327 26.51 -15.85 -8.66
CA LEU A 327 25.19 -15.28 -8.43
C LEU A 327 24.89 -15.24 -6.93
N GLY A 328 24.77 -14.04 -6.36
CA GLY A 328 24.35 -13.86 -4.98
C GLY A 328 22.88 -14.24 -4.78
N LEU A 329 22.59 -15.15 -3.84
CA LEU A 329 21.22 -15.54 -3.49
C LEU A 329 20.92 -15.22 -2.03
N THR A 330 20.06 -14.21 -1.81
CA THR A 330 19.63 -13.81 -0.47
C THR A 330 18.30 -14.48 -0.09
N TYR A 331 18.21 -15.02 1.13
CA TYR A 331 16.96 -15.56 1.69
C TYR A 331 16.93 -15.40 3.21
N ALA A 332 15.78 -15.67 3.83
CA ALA A 332 15.64 -15.74 5.27
C ALA A 332 15.14 -17.12 5.70
N SER A 333 15.95 -17.87 6.44
CA SER A 333 15.49 -19.12 7.07
C SER A 333 14.78 -18.87 8.40
N SER A 334 15.16 -17.81 9.12
CA SER A 334 14.80 -17.59 10.53
C SER A 334 15.08 -18.82 11.42
N GLY A 335 16.12 -19.61 11.08
CA GLY A 335 16.47 -20.85 11.76
C GLY A 335 15.65 -22.07 11.32
N ASN A 336 14.81 -21.94 10.30
CA ASN A 336 14.03 -23.05 9.75
C ASN A 336 14.92 -23.97 8.89
N THR A 337 15.20 -25.16 9.40
CA THR A 337 16.03 -26.16 8.72
C THR A 337 15.43 -26.68 7.41
N ALA A 338 14.10 -26.66 7.27
CA ALA A 338 13.44 -27.02 6.00
C ALA A 338 13.70 -25.98 4.91
N ALA A 339 13.69 -24.69 5.27
CA ALA A 339 14.04 -23.61 4.34
C ALA A 339 15.51 -23.72 3.92
N GLN A 340 16.42 -23.95 4.88
CA GLN A 340 17.85 -24.15 4.58
C GLN A 340 18.09 -25.35 3.66
N ALA A 341 17.40 -26.47 3.91
CA ALA A 341 17.50 -27.66 3.07
C ALA A 341 16.97 -27.43 1.64
N MET A 342 15.90 -26.63 1.50
CA MET A 342 15.36 -26.24 0.18
C MET A 342 16.39 -25.42 -0.62
N ILE A 343 17.06 -24.45 0.02
CA ILE A 343 18.05 -23.60 -0.66
C ILE A 343 19.31 -24.38 -1.01
N ALA A 344 19.80 -25.23 -0.11
CA ALA A 344 20.94 -26.11 -0.40
C ALA A 344 20.66 -27.07 -1.56
N GLU A 345 19.42 -27.57 -1.69
CA GLU A 345 19.05 -28.41 -2.83
C GLU A 345 18.92 -27.60 -4.12
N LEU A 346 18.44 -26.35 -4.06
CA LEU A 346 18.39 -25.44 -5.20
C LEU A 346 19.79 -25.13 -5.74
N GLU A 347 20.72 -24.71 -4.87
CA GLU A 347 22.14 -24.46 -5.18
C GLU A 347 22.75 -25.67 -5.89
N LYS A 348 22.69 -26.84 -5.23
CA LYS A 348 23.20 -28.10 -5.76
C LYS A 348 22.65 -28.46 -7.14
N GLN A 349 21.33 -28.31 -7.36
CA GLN A 349 20.71 -28.68 -8.63
C GLN A 349 21.13 -27.76 -9.76
N TYR A 350 21.14 -26.44 -9.52
CA TYR A 350 21.53 -25.47 -10.54
C TYR A 350 23.00 -25.61 -10.93
N GLU A 351 23.92 -25.73 -9.97
CA GLU A 351 25.35 -25.90 -10.27
C GLU A 351 25.68 -27.22 -10.97
N ALA A 352 24.91 -28.28 -10.69
CA ALA A 352 25.07 -29.56 -11.37
C ALA A 352 24.52 -29.54 -12.80
N LEU A 353 23.41 -28.84 -13.03
CA LEU A 353 22.70 -28.84 -14.31
C LEU A 353 23.23 -27.78 -15.28
N LEU A 354 23.48 -26.56 -14.81
CA LEU A 354 23.77 -25.40 -15.65
C LEU A 354 25.29 -25.30 -15.92
N VAL A 355 25.76 -26.24 -16.73
CA VAL A 355 27.16 -26.36 -17.16
C VAL A 355 27.23 -26.41 -18.69
N ASP A 356 27.74 -25.35 -19.29
CA ASP A 356 27.98 -25.23 -20.73
C ASP A 356 29.36 -25.82 -21.04
N ASP A 357 29.37 -27.05 -21.56
CA ASP A 357 30.58 -27.75 -21.98
C ASP A 357 31.11 -27.34 -23.36
N GLU A 358 30.40 -26.47 -24.09
CA GLU A 358 30.82 -25.93 -25.39
C GLU A 358 31.63 -24.65 -25.22
N ASN A 359 31.13 -23.73 -24.38
CA ASN A 359 31.84 -22.49 -24.03
C ASN A 359 32.64 -22.59 -22.73
N PHE A 360 32.56 -23.73 -22.03
CA PHE A 360 33.18 -23.96 -20.72
C PHE A 360 32.79 -22.89 -19.70
N VAL A 361 31.49 -22.69 -19.55
CA VAL A 361 30.90 -21.74 -18.60
C VAL A 361 30.00 -22.49 -17.63
N ASN A 362 30.11 -22.18 -16.34
CA ASN A 362 29.23 -22.70 -15.30
C ASN A 362 28.77 -21.56 -14.38
N ILE A 363 27.91 -21.89 -13.42
CA ILE A 363 27.44 -20.96 -12.40
C ILE A 363 27.89 -21.41 -11.01
N ASP A 364 27.94 -20.47 -10.08
CA ASP A 364 28.17 -20.66 -8.64
C ASP A 364 27.13 -19.82 -7.87
N ILE A 365 26.30 -20.46 -7.04
CA ILE A 365 25.25 -19.77 -6.28
C ILE A 365 25.78 -19.43 -4.88
N ILE A 366 26.04 -18.15 -4.63
CA ILE A 366 26.55 -17.67 -3.35
C ILE A 366 25.38 -17.37 -2.40
N VAL A 367 25.05 -18.34 -1.55
CA VAL A 367 23.89 -18.26 -0.64
C VAL A 367 24.17 -17.36 0.59
N ALA A 368 23.24 -16.46 0.89
CA ALA A 368 23.22 -15.60 2.08
C ALA A 368 21.91 -15.76 2.88
N ASP A 369 21.99 -16.39 4.06
CA ASP A 369 20.88 -16.49 5.03
C ASP A 369 20.84 -15.22 5.91
N VAL A 370 19.99 -14.28 5.54
CA VAL A 370 19.83 -12.97 6.19
C VAL A 370 18.54 -12.95 6.99
N ALA A 371 18.60 -12.50 8.25
CA ALA A 371 17.43 -12.47 9.11
C ALA A 371 16.37 -11.45 8.60
N PHE A 372 15.09 -11.81 8.74
CA PHE A 372 13.99 -10.88 8.51
C PHE A 372 14.00 -9.73 9.55
N PRO A 373 13.73 -8.47 9.17
CA PRO A 373 13.34 -8.02 7.81
C PRO A 373 14.50 -7.57 6.90
N GLY A 374 15.75 -7.72 7.34
CA GLY A 374 16.93 -7.25 6.59
C GLY A 374 17.07 -7.89 5.21
N ASN A 375 16.67 -9.15 5.04
CA ASN A 375 16.64 -9.81 3.74
C ASN A 375 15.79 -9.07 2.68
N TYR A 376 14.81 -8.29 3.11
CA TYR A 376 14.00 -7.44 2.22
C TYR A 376 14.59 -6.04 2.10
N TYR A 377 14.72 -5.32 3.22
CA TYR A 377 15.06 -3.89 3.20
C TYR A 377 16.50 -3.60 2.80
N ASP A 378 17.43 -4.49 3.11
CA ASP A 378 18.86 -4.28 2.82
C ASP A 378 19.30 -4.94 1.51
N TYR A 379 18.43 -5.77 0.90
CA TYR A 379 18.75 -6.59 -0.28
C TYR A 379 17.68 -6.50 -1.38
N MET A 380 16.54 -7.18 -1.22
CA MET A 380 15.60 -7.38 -2.34
C MET A 380 14.87 -6.11 -2.79
N LEU A 381 14.42 -5.27 -1.86
CA LEU A 381 13.67 -4.05 -2.18
C LEU A 381 14.54 -2.95 -2.79
N ILE A 382 15.85 -3.04 -2.63
CA ILE A 382 16.81 -2.06 -3.16
C ILE A 382 17.66 -2.63 -4.30
N ALA A 383 17.30 -3.82 -4.82
CA ALA A 383 18.03 -4.55 -5.86
C ALA A 383 19.52 -4.85 -5.53
N ASN A 384 19.88 -4.96 -4.25
CA ASN A 384 21.24 -5.25 -3.77
C ASN A 384 21.50 -6.76 -3.63
N THR A 385 21.02 -7.54 -4.59
CA THR A 385 21.24 -8.99 -4.71
C THR A 385 20.89 -9.43 -6.13
N ASP A 386 21.52 -10.50 -6.63
CA ASP A 386 21.19 -11.04 -7.96
C ASP A 386 19.88 -11.81 -7.91
N LEU A 387 19.78 -12.69 -6.90
CA LEU A 387 18.66 -13.59 -6.67
C LEU A 387 18.14 -13.44 -5.24
N GLY A 388 16.82 -13.51 -5.08
CA GLY A 388 16.19 -13.50 -3.78
C GLY A 388 15.18 -14.63 -3.61
N ILE A 389 14.96 -15.11 -2.40
CA ILE A 389 13.82 -15.99 -2.09
C ILE A 389 12.78 -15.20 -1.31
N GLY A 390 11.66 -14.95 -1.98
CA GLY A 390 10.52 -14.27 -1.38
C GLY A 390 9.23 -15.01 -1.71
N GLY A 391 8.15 -14.60 -1.05
CA GLY A 391 6.83 -15.13 -1.29
C GLY A 391 5.81 -14.09 -0.90
N ILE A 392 4.73 -14.01 -1.67
CA ILE A 392 3.67 -13.06 -1.41
C ILE A 392 2.53 -13.79 -0.71
N SER A 393 2.08 -13.24 0.43
CA SER A 393 1.00 -13.78 1.23
C SER A 393 0.11 -12.67 1.74
N GLY A 394 -1.20 -12.79 1.54
CA GLY A 394 -2.17 -11.76 1.89
C GLY A 394 -3.28 -11.71 0.86
N SER A 395 -4.30 -10.89 1.13
CA SER A 395 -5.44 -10.59 0.26
C SER A 395 -5.84 -11.70 -0.72
N LEU A 396 -6.15 -12.89 -0.18
CA LEU A 396 -6.47 -14.09 -0.96
C LEU A 396 -7.70 -13.92 -1.87
N LEU A 397 -8.43 -12.82 -1.70
CA LEU A 397 -9.65 -12.47 -2.42
C LEU A 397 -9.42 -11.28 -3.37
N ASP A 398 -8.18 -10.79 -3.47
CA ASP A 398 -7.75 -9.71 -4.36
C ASP A 398 -6.49 -10.17 -5.12
N ALA A 399 -6.66 -11.20 -5.94
CA ALA A 399 -5.58 -11.67 -6.80
C ALA A 399 -5.11 -10.61 -7.83
N PRO A 400 -6.00 -9.81 -8.46
CA PRO A 400 -5.58 -8.78 -9.40
C PRO A 400 -4.70 -7.69 -8.77
N GLY A 401 -5.07 -7.14 -7.60
CA GLY A 401 -4.26 -6.12 -6.91
C GLY A 401 -2.87 -6.61 -6.55
N PHE A 402 -2.71 -7.91 -6.26
CA PHE A 402 -1.43 -8.52 -5.93
C PHE A 402 -0.46 -8.67 -7.11
N LEU A 403 -0.93 -8.45 -8.34
CA LEU A 403 -0.08 -8.47 -9.53
C LEU A 403 0.73 -7.18 -9.69
N ASP A 404 0.36 -6.10 -9.00
CA ASP A 404 1.03 -4.80 -9.11
C ASP A 404 2.49 -4.79 -8.61
N VAL A 405 2.88 -5.79 -7.83
CA VAL A 405 4.27 -6.06 -7.39
C VAL A 405 5.25 -6.39 -8.55
N PHE A 406 4.75 -6.50 -9.78
CA PHE A 406 5.55 -6.71 -10.99
C PHE A 406 5.57 -5.47 -11.92
N SER A 407 4.90 -4.39 -11.54
CA SER A 407 4.96 -3.12 -12.27
C SER A 407 6.37 -2.52 -12.14
N ASP A 408 6.91 -2.06 -13.26
CA ASP A 408 8.30 -1.60 -13.38
C ASP A 408 8.53 -0.17 -12.87
N ASP A 409 7.52 0.50 -12.36
CA ASP A 409 7.62 1.82 -11.75
C ASP A 409 7.56 1.77 -10.21
N ASN A 410 7.51 0.56 -9.64
CA ASN A 410 7.40 0.32 -8.21
C ASN A 410 6.22 1.04 -7.53
N ARG A 411 5.11 1.26 -8.25
CA ARG A 411 3.92 1.93 -7.68
C ARG A 411 3.33 1.24 -6.43
N SER A 412 3.50 -0.09 -6.32
CA SER A 412 3.09 -0.86 -5.14
C SER A 412 3.96 -0.59 -3.90
N GLY A 413 5.15 -0.01 -4.07
CA GLY A 413 6.19 0.08 -3.04
C GLY A 413 6.80 -1.27 -2.64
N PHE A 414 6.44 -2.36 -3.30
CA PHE A 414 6.84 -3.73 -2.94
C PHE A 414 7.28 -4.56 -4.14
N THR A 415 8.07 -3.95 -5.04
CA THR A 415 8.66 -4.64 -6.18
C THR A 415 9.90 -5.44 -5.76
N LEU A 416 9.95 -6.70 -6.20
CA LEU A 416 11.06 -7.62 -5.88
C LEU A 416 11.76 -8.17 -7.13
N ASN A 417 11.27 -7.84 -8.32
CA ASN A 417 11.91 -8.22 -9.59
C ASN A 417 12.22 -6.94 -10.34
N TRP A 418 13.50 -6.65 -10.50
CA TRP A 418 13.96 -5.35 -11.00
C TRP A 418 14.45 -5.45 -12.43
N GLY A 419 14.43 -4.33 -13.17
CA GLY A 419 15.03 -4.25 -14.50
C GLY A 419 14.24 -4.91 -15.64
N LYS A 420 12.97 -5.25 -15.43
CA LYS A 420 12.08 -5.72 -16.51
C LYS A 420 11.11 -4.63 -16.91
N ASP A 421 11.11 -4.25 -18.18
CA ASP A 421 10.07 -3.38 -18.75
C ASP A 421 8.71 -4.11 -18.80
N THR A 422 7.74 -3.56 -18.05
CA THR A 422 6.34 -3.99 -17.98
C THR A 422 5.37 -2.91 -18.46
N THR A 423 5.88 -1.70 -18.72
CA THR A 423 5.13 -0.60 -19.33
C THR A 423 4.85 -0.85 -20.82
N THR A 424 5.85 -1.28 -21.61
CA THR A 424 5.71 -1.37 -23.08
C THR A 424 4.62 -2.34 -23.52
N ALA A 425 3.78 -1.88 -24.45
CA ALA A 425 2.72 -2.68 -25.05
C ALA A 425 3.25 -3.88 -25.85
N ASN A 426 3.09 -5.09 -25.30
CA ASN A 426 3.53 -6.34 -25.93
C ASN A 426 2.62 -7.56 -25.66
N ILE A 427 1.53 -7.39 -24.92
CA ILE A 427 0.59 -8.46 -24.57
C ILE A 427 -0.64 -8.36 -25.48
N PRO A 428 -0.90 -9.33 -26.36
CA PRO A 428 -2.12 -9.33 -27.17
C PRO A 428 -3.34 -9.54 -26.28
N VAL A 429 -4.34 -8.66 -26.41
CA VAL A 429 -5.60 -8.73 -25.68
C VAL A 429 -6.78 -8.77 -26.63
N SER A 430 -7.87 -9.41 -26.21
CA SER A 430 -9.14 -9.35 -26.91
C SER A 430 -10.28 -9.27 -25.90
N TYR A 431 -11.19 -8.33 -26.12
CA TYR A 431 -12.33 -8.07 -25.25
C TYR A 431 -13.51 -7.52 -26.07
N VAL A 432 -14.69 -7.48 -25.47
CA VAL A 432 -15.87 -6.86 -26.07
C VAL A 432 -16.01 -5.46 -25.48
N ASN A 433 -15.98 -4.44 -26.32
CA ASN A 433 -16.10 -3.05 -25.88
C ASN A 433 -17.56 -2.69 -25.52
N LEU A 434 -17.78 -1.45 -25.07
CA LEU A 434 -19.10 -0.96 -24.67
C LEU A 434 -20.11 -0.92 -25.83
N ASP A 435 -19.64 -0.86 -27.09
CA ASP A 435 -20.48 -0.94 -28.29
C ASP A 435 -20.85 -2.38 -28.66
N GLY A 436 -20.37 -3.38 -27.90
CA GLY A 436 -20.59 -4.80 -28.16
C GLY A 436 -19.69 -5.38 -29.26
N GLU A 437 -18.67 -4.64 -29.69
CA GLU A 437 -17.72 -5.06 -30.72
C GLU A 437 -16.52 -5.77 -30.10
N THR A 438 -16.07 -6.87 -30.70
CA THR A 438 -14.83 -7.53 -30.30
C THR A 438 -13.64 -6.71 -30.79
N VAL A 439 -12.82 -6.26 -29.85
CA VAL A 439 -11.60 -5.50 -30.08
C VAL A 439 -10.39 -6.43 -29.90
N TYR A 440 -9.32 -6.13 -30.66
CA TYR A 440 -8.04 -6.81 -30.59
C TYR A 440 -6.95 -5.74 -30.51
N GLU A 441 -6.22 -5.72 -29.39
CA GLU A 441 -5.20 -4.71 -29.11
C GLU A 441 -3.95 -5.37 -28.53
N THR A 442 -2.91 -4.57 -28.31
CA THR A 442 -1.71 -4.99 -27.59
C THR A 442 -1.50 -4.04 -26.44
N TRP A 443 -1.40 -4.56 -25.21
CA TRP A 443 -1.31 -3.77 -24.00
C TRP A 443 -0.01 -4.04 -23.26
N GLY A 444 0.44 -3.08 -22.46
CA GLY A 444 1.48 -3.22 -21.45
C GLY A 444 0.93 -4.00 -20.26
N TYR A 445 1.83 -4.61 -19.49
CA TYR A 445 1.41 -5.31 -18.28
C TYR A 445 0.82 -4.33 -17.26
N ASN A 446 1.44 -3.18 -17.04
CA ASN A 446 0.97 -2.19 -16.06
C ASN A 446 -0.46 -1.72 -16.38
N ALA A 447 -0.72 -1.34 -17.64
CA ALA A 447 -2.05 -0.94 -18.10
C ALA A 447 -3.10 -2.05 -17.89
N LEU A 448 -2.73 -3.31 -18.14
CA LEU A 448 -3.62 -4.45 -17.93
C LEU A 448 -3.94 -4.66 -16.44
N ILE A 449 -2.95 -4.55 -15.55
CA ILE A 449 -3.19 -4.67 -14.11
C ILE A 449 -4.08 -3.54 -13.60
N MET A 450 -3.82 -2.30 -14.00
CA MET A 450 -4.64 -1.16 -13.58
C MET A 450 -6.08 -1.29 -14.03
N ALA A 451 -6.31 -1.68 -15.29
CA ALA A 451 -7.65 -1.90 -15.80
C ALA A 451 -8.39 -3.08 -15.14
N LEU A 452 -7.66 -4.03 -14.52
CA LEU A 452 -8.25 -5.12 -13.74
C LEU A 452 -8.70 -4.68 -12.34
N VAL A 453 -8.06 -3.66 -11.77
CA VAL A 453 -8.33 -3.19 -10.38
C VAL A 453 -9.21 -1.94 -10.34
N GLY A 454 -9.29 -1.18 -11.43
CA GLY A 454 -10.04 0.07 -11.45
C GLY A 454 -10.27 0.61 -12.85
N LYS A 455 -10.91 1.79 -12.90
CA LYS A 455 -11.07 2.52 -14.16
C LYS A 455 -9.72 3.10 -14.57
N THR A 456 -9.30 2.82 -15.80
CA THR A 456 -8.00 3.24 -16.33
C THR A 456 -8.15 3.75 -17.75
N TYR A 457 -7.51 4.88 -18.04
CA TYR A 457 -7.39 5.40 -19.40
C TYR A 457 -6.16 4.76 -20.06
N VAL A 458 -6.36 4.16 -21.23
CA VAL A 458 -5.31 3.47 -21.98
C VAL A 458 -5.22 4.06 -23.38
N ARG A 459 -4.02 4.48 -23.79
CA ARG A 459 -3.70 5.00 -25.13
C ARG A 459 -2.52 4.22 -25.68
N ASP A 460 -2.66 3.69 -26.90
CA ASP A 460 -1.63 2.87 -27.56
C ASP A 460 -1.14 1.66 -26.72
N GLY A 461 -2.04 1.11 -25.90
CA GLY A 461 -1.76 -0.04 -25.06
C GLY A 461 -1.02 0.26 -23.77
N VAL A 462 -0.68 1.51 -23.47
CA VAL A 462 -0.07 1.92 -22.20
C VAL A 462 -1.02 2.81 -21.41
N GLU A 463 -0.77 2.95 -20.11
CA GLU A 463 -1.51 3.91 -19.29
C GLU A 463 -1.37 5.30 -19.89
N GLN A 464 -2.52 5.94 -20.10
CA GLN A 464 -2.52 7.28 -20.63
C GLN A 464 -2.16 8.23 -19.49
N GLU A 465 -0.96 8.78 -19.56
CA GLU A 465 -0.48 9.80 -18.60
C GLU A 465 -0.61 11.21 -19.15
N SER A 466 -0.77 11.36 -20.47
CA SER A 466 -0.81 12.66 -21.14
C SER A 466 -1.96 12.86 -22.12
N TRP A 467 -2.39 14.12 -22.24
CA TRP A 467 -3.52 14.56 -23.07
C TRP A 467 -3.17 15.84 -23.81
N THR A 468 -3.70 16.01 -25.03
CA THR A 468 -3.53 17.25 -25.80
C THR A 468 -4.34 18.43 -25.26
N GLU A 469 -5.33 18.18 -24.41
CA GLU A 469 -6.21 19.19 -23.83
C GLU A 469 -6.14 19.12 -22.30
N PRO A 470 -5.73 20.20 -21.60
CA PRO A 470 -5.44 20.16 -20.18
C PRO A 470 -6.68 19.87 -19.31
N VAL A 471 -7.84 20.41 -19.69
CA VAL A 471 -9.09 20.13 -18.98
C VAL A 471 -9.55 18.67 -19.19
N ALA A 472 -9.15 18.02 -20.29
CA ALA A 472 -9.44 16.60 -20.50
C ALA A 472 -8.63 15.71 -19.54
N LEU A 473 -7.38 16.07 -19.27
CA LEU A 473 -6.55 15.45 -18.24
C LEU A 473 -7.22 15.52 -16.86
N ALA A 474 -7.61 16.72 -16.42
CA ALA A 474 -8.28 16.90 -15.13
C ALA A 474 -9.58 16.09 -15.02
N LYS A 475 -10.37 16.03 -16.10
CA LYS A 475 -11.58 15.19 -16.18
C LYS A 475 -11.28 13.70 -16.02
N ALA A 476 -10.21 13.21 -16.64
CA ALA A 476 -9.82 11.81 -16.53
C ALA A 476 -9.45 11.45 -15.08
N TYR A 477 -8.68 12.30 -14.39
CA TYR A 477 -8.34 12.09 -12.97
C TYR A 477 -9.57 12.11 -12.06
N LEU A 478 -10.49 13.05 -12.27
CA LEU A 478 -11.77 13.05 -11.54
C LEU A 478 -12.57 11.78 -11.79
N ASP A 479 -12.69 11.36 -13.04
CA ASP A 479 -13.47 10.17 -13.42
C ASP A 479 -12.86 8.86 -12.87
N MET A 480 -11.53 8.77 -12.78
CA MET A 480 -10.83 7.67 -12.10
C MET A 480 -11.04 7.69 -10.59
N ALA A 481 -11.18 8.87 -9.99
CA ALA A 481 -11.55 9.05 -8.58
C ALA A 481 -13.07 8.94 -8.31
N GLY A 482 -13.87 8.59 -9.32
CA GLY A 482 -15.34 8.49 -9.24
C GLY A 482 -16.06 9.83 -9.02
N GLN A 483 -15.38 10.94 -9.30
CA GLN A 483 -15.93 12.28 -9.30
C GLN A 483 -16.45 12.64 -10.70
N VAL A 484 -17.54 13.40 -10.75
CA VAL A 484 -18.11 13.90 -12.01
C VAL A 484 -17.72 15.36 -12.17
N TYR A 485 -17.06 15.70 -13.27
CA TYR A 485 -16.71 17.08 -13.59
C TYR A 485 -17.96 17.96 -13.74
N GLU A 486 -17.97 19.13 -13.09
CA GLU A 486 -19.00 20.16 -13.25
C GLU A 486 -18.46 21.37 -14.03
N THR A 487 -17.46 22.05 -13.47
CA THR A 487 -16.87 23.27 -14.05
C THR A 487 -15.36 23.38 -13.79
N SER A 488 -14.69 24.26 -14.53
CA SER A 488 -13.32 24.67 -14.25
C SER A 488 -13.10 26.16 -14.47
N ALA A 489 -12.10 26.72 -13.80
CA ALA A 489 -11.65 28.09 -13.96
C ALA A 489 -10.11 28.18 -13.91
N ASP A 490 -9.58 29.38 -14.16
CA ASP A 490 -8.13 29.64 -14.05
C ASP A 490 -7.65 29.45 -12.60
N GLY A 491 -6.68 28.57 -12.42
CA GLY A 491 -6.08 28.23 -11.12
C GLY A 491 -4.71 28.85 -10.90
N THR A 492 -4.22 29.69 -11.81
CA THR A 492 -2.85 30.22 -11.82
C THR A 492 -2.46 30.83 -10.49
N ALA A 493 -3.25 31.77 -9.95
CA ALA A 493 -2.91 32.45 -8.70
C ALA A 493 -2.82 31.48 -7.49
N LEU A 494 -3.67 30.45 -7.44
CA LEU A 494 -3.61 29.45 -6.37
C LEU A 494 -2.36 28.56 -6.52
N ALA A 495 -2.08 28.12 -7.74
CA ALA A 495 -0.90 27.30 -8.02
C ALA A 495 0.40 28.03 -7.65
N GLU A 496 0.51 29.32 -7.96
CA GLU A 496 1.70 30.10 -7.60
C GLU A 496 1.88 30.26 -6.08
N VAL A 497 0.78 30.28 -5.32
CA VAL A 497 0.81 30.25 -3.85
C VAL A 497 1.29 28.89 -3.34
N PHE A 498 0.71 27.78 -3.81
CA PHE A 498 1.09 26.44 -3.36
C PHE A 498 2.53 26.08 -3.72
N GLU A 499 3.00 26.52 -4.88
CA GLU A 499 4.36 26.23 -5.37
C GLU A 499 5.39 27.27 -4.91
N GLY A 500 4.94 28.41 -4.36
CA GLY A 500 5.78 29.50 -3.89
C GLY A 500 6.60 30.19 -4.99
N LYS A 501 6.18 30.06 -6.25
CA LYS A 501 6.86 30.59 -7.45
C LYS A 501 5.88 30.76 -8.60
N THR A 502 6.23 31.57 -9.60
CA THR A 502 5.38 31.73 -10.78
C THR A 502 5.33 30.45 -11.62
N LEU A 503 4.25 30.24 -12.38
CA LEU A 503 4.17 29.06 -13.26
C LEU A 503 5.25 29.06 -14.35
N THR A 504 5.78 30.24 -14.71
CA THR A 504 6.92 30.34 -15.64
C THR A 504 8.21 29.83 -14.99
N GLU A 505 8.47 30.21 -13.74
CA GLU A 505 9.63 29.70 -12.99
C GLU A 505 9.52 28.19 -12.75
N LEU A 506 8.32 27.69 -12.46
CA LEU A 506 8.07 26.26 -12.32
C LEU A 506 8.30 25.51 -13.64
N ALA A 507 7.82 26.04 -14.77
CA ALA A 507 8.07 25.44 -16.08
C ALA A 507 9.57 25.36 -16.40
N GLU A 508 10.34 26.41 -16.09
CA GLU A 508 11.80 26.42 -16.26
C GLU A 508 12.50 25.37 -15.38
N GLU A 509 12.03 25.18 -14.15
CA GLU A 509 12.55 24.18 -13.22
C GLU A 509 12.27 22.74 -13.67
N LEU A 510 11.06 22.49 -14.17
CA LEU A 510 10.63 21.18 -14.67
C LEU A 510 11.20 20.87 -16.06
N GLY A 511 11.67 21.90 -16.79
CA GLY A 511 12.06 21.77 -18.18
C GLY A 511 10.88 21.55 -19.13
N ALA A 512 9.69 21.99 -18.71
CA ALA A 512 8.45 21.93 -19.49
C ALA A 512 8.34 23.10 -20.48
N ASP A 513 7.55 22.94 -21.55
CA ASP A 513 7.24 24.02 -22.49
C ASP A 513 6.36 25.09 -21.83
N SER A 514 5.42 24.66 -20.98
CA SER A 514 4.59 25.53 -20.16
C SER A 514 4.06 24.78 -18.93
N VAL A 515 3.59 25.53 -17.92
CA VAL A 515 2.78 24.98 -16.82
C VAL A 515 1.50 25.77 -16.76
N VAL A 516 0.37 25.07 -16.62
CA VAL A 516 -0.97 25.64 -16.53
C VAL A 516 -1.68 25.10 -15.29
N ALA A 517 -2.58 25.89 -14.73
CA ALA A 517 -3.34 25.49 -13.55
C ALA A 517 -4.84 25.75 -13.70
N TYR A 518 -5.64 24.81 -13.20
CA TYR A 518 -7.10 24.89 -13.24
C TYR A 518 -7.68 24.58 -11.87
N THR A 519 -8.58 25.43 -11.40
CA THR A 519 -9.53 25.00 -10.37
C THR A 519 -10.63 24.19 -11.05
N VAL A 520 -11.04 23.08 -10.44
CA VAL A 520 -12.06 22.19 -10.97
C VAL A 520 -13.05 21.85 -9.87
N VAL A 521 -14.33 22.01 -10.19
CA VAL A 521 -15.45 21.67 -9.30
C VAL A 521 -16.09 20.39 -9.80
N ALA A 522 -16.26 19.42 -8.90
CA ALA A 522 -17.02 18.21 -9.15
C ALA A 522 -18.50 18.40 -8.77
N GLU A 523 -19.42 17.65 -9.38
CA GLU A 523 -20.86 17.70 -9.06
C GLU A 523 -21.16 17.31 -7.59
N SER A 524 -20.22 16.66 -6.91
CA SER A 524 -20.25 16.39 -5.47
C SER A 524 -20.13 17.66 -4.62
N GLY A 525 -19.66 18.77 -5.19
CA GLY A 525 -19.26 19.97 -4.47
C GLY A 525 -17.77 19.98 -4.08
N ASN A 526 -17.02 18.89 -4.33
CA ASN A 526 -15.59 18.86 -4.09
C ASN A 526 -14.85 19.77 -5.07
N ASN A 527 -13.84 20.47 -4.56
CA ASN A 527 -13.04 21.41 -5.34
C ASN A 527 -11.58 20.94 -5.37
N TYR A 528 -10.93 21.10 -6.52
CA TYR A 528 -9.57 20.65 -6.74
C TYR A 528 -8.78 21.70 -7.51
N LEU A 529 -7.49 21.79 -7.23
CA LEU A 529 -6.50 22.48 -8.05
C LEU A 529 -5.69 21.44 -8.80
N PHE A 530 -5.69 21.55 -10.12
CA PHE A 530 -4.83 20.75 -11.00
C PHE A 530 -3.72 21.64 -11.53
N ILE A 531 -2.46 21.25 -11.29
CA ILE A 531 -1.28 21.86 -11.88
C ILE A 531 -0.72 20.88 -12.92
N LEU A 532 -0.64 21.32 -14.16
CA LEU A 532 -0.37 20.48 -15.32
C LEU A 532 0.82 21.05 -16.07
N GLU A 533 1.79 20.19 -16.38
CA GLU A 533 2.95 20.57 -17.19
C GLU A 533 2.70 20.19 -18.66
N GLU A 534 3.14 21.03 -19.59
CA GLU A 534 3.06 20.80 -21.03
C GLU A 534 4.45 20.45 -21.56
N THR A 535 4.56 19.34 -22.28
CA THR A 535 5.78 18.97 -23.00
C THR A 535 5.42 18.47 -24.40
N PHE A 536 5.93 19.13 -25.43
CA PHE A 536 5.67 18.84 -26.84
C PHE A 536 4.17 18.82 -27.23
N GLY A 537 3.36 19.68 -26.60
CA GLY A 537 1.92 19.81 -26.87
C GLY A 537 1.04 18.76 -26.20
N GLU A 538 1.58 18.01 -25.24
CA GLU A 538 0.84 17.08 -24.38
C GLU A 538 0.97 17.54 -22.93
N TYR A 539 -0.11 17.45 -22.17
CA TYR A 539 -0.18 17.80 -20.76
C TYR A 539 -0.11 16.55 -19.88
N THR A 540 0.72 16.56 -18.84
CA THR A 540 0.81 15.56 -17.77
C THR A 540 0.44 16.18 -16.42
N LEU A 541 0.04 15.36 -15.45
CA LEU A 541 -0.26 15.84 -14.10
C LEU A 541 1.05 16.08 -13.35
N TYR A 542 1.29 17.33 -12.94
CA TYR A 542 2.39 17.66 -12.04
C TYR A 542 1.93 17.53 -10.57
N SER A 543 0.81 18.16 -10.22
CA SER A 543 0.23 18.03 -8.87
C SER A 543 -1.29 18.24 -8.86
N GLN A 544 -1.93 17.64 -7.86
CA GLN A 544 -3.35 17.83 -7.57
C GLN A 544 -3.50 18.15 -6.08
N GLN A 545 -4.24 19.22 -5.78
CA GLN A 545 -4.59 19.61 -4.41
C GLN A 545 -6.10 19.64 -4.26
N ALA A 546 -6.62 19.25 -3.10
CA ALA A 546 -8.01 19.55 -2.74
C ALA A 546 -8.10 21.02 -2.27
N LEU A 547 -9.17 21.71 -2.66
CA LEU A 547 -9.38 23.12 -2.36
C LEU A 547 -10.51 23.31 -1.35
N ILE A 548 -10.32 24.25 -0.44
CA ILE A 548 -11.26 24.56 0.65
C ILE A 548 -11.94 25.90 0.37
N THR A 549 -13.26 25.96 0.55
CA THR A 549 -14.10 27.10 0.14
C THR A 549 -14.54 28.01 1.29
N ASP A 550 -14.05 27.77 2.50
CA ASP A 550 -14.31 28.60 3.68
C ASP A 550 -13.09 28.68 4.60
N ALA A 551 -12.94 29.81 5.29
CA ALA A 551 -11.79 30.06 6.15
C ALA A 551 -11.72 29.09 7.35
N GLU A 552 -12.85 28.72 7.94
CA GLU A 552 -12.89 27.85 9.13
C GLU A 552 -12.32 26.47 8.82
N SER A 553 -12.81 25.84 7.75
CA SER A 553 -12.32 24.56 7.25
C SER A 553 -10.84 24.63 6.87
N ALA A 554 -10.39 25.74 6.25
CA ALA A 554 -8.99 25.90 5.87
C ALA A 554 -8.06 25.97 7.09
N ILE A 555 -8.49 26.68 8.13
CA ILE A 555 -7.77 26.75 9.41
C ILE A 555 -7.79 25.40 10.13
N VAL A 556 -8.92 24.70 10.12
CA VAL A 556 -9.03 23.34 10.69
C VAL A 556 -8.03 22.40 10.01
N ALA A 557 -8.01 22.34 8.68
CA ALA A 557 -7.10 21.50 7.91
C ALA A 557 -5.63 21.86 8.18
N TYR A 558 -5.32 23.16 8.26
CA TYR A 558 -3.98 23.64 8.61
C TYR A 558 -3.55 23.18 10.00
N ILE A 559 -4.38 23.34 11.03
CA ILE A 559 -4.08 22.88 12.38
C ILE A 559 -3.91 21.35 12.41
N GLN A 560 -4.77 20.60 11.71
CA GLN A 560 -4.67 19.13 11.63
C GLN A 560 -3.35 18.65 11.02
N SER A 561 -2.76 19.44 10.11
CA SER A 561 -1.45 19.13 9.51
C SER A 561 -0.30 19.05 10.53
N TYR A 562 -0.44 19.68 11.70
CA TYR A 562 0.50 19.57 12.83
C TYR A 562 0.29 18.30 13.69
N GLY A 563 -0.64 17.42 13.29
CA GLY A 563 -0.96 16.18 14.00
C GLY A 563 -1.98 16.34 15.13
N TYR A 564 -2.68 17.47 15.17
CA TYR A 564 -3.78 17.70 16.11
C TYR A 564 -5.07 17.05 15.61
N THR A 565 -5.91 16.56 16.53
CA THR A 565 -7.17 15.87 16.20
C THR A 565 -8.37 16.59 16.82
N ASN A 566 -9.60 16.20 16.43
CA ASN A 566 -10.86 16.82 16.90
C ASN A 566 -10.86 18.36 16.83
N VAL A 567 -10.20 18.89 15.79
CA VAL A 567 -10.04 20.33 15.60
C VAL A 567 -11.38 20.95 15.19
N THR A 568 -11.79 21.99 15.90
CA THR A 568 -12.88 22.88 15.52
C THR A 568 -12.38 24.31 15.60
N ALA A 569 -12.78 25.15 14.65
CA ALA A 569 -12.41 26.55 14.63
C ALA A 569 -13.65 27.39 14.31
N THR A 570 -13.73 28.57 14.92
CA THR A 570 -14.67 29.62 14.54
C THR A 570 -13.85 30.83 14.16
N ALA A 571 -14.00 31.27 12.91
CA ALA A 571 -13.15 32.31 12.32
C ALA A 571 -13.99 33.57 12.06
N THR A 572 -13.53 34.70 12.59
CA THR A 572 -14.15 36.02 12.38
C THR A 572 -13.19 36.92 11.63
N LEU A 573 -13.58 37.35 10.43
CA LEU A 573 -12.81 38.29 9.63
C LEU A 573 -12.65 39.63 10.38
N LEU A 574 -11.42 40.13 10.45
CA LEU A 574 -11.08 41.39 11.13
C LEU A 574 -10.94 42.54 10.13
N ASP A 575 -11.54 43.68 10.47
CA ASP A 575 -11.20 44.99 9.91
C ASP A 575 -10.29 45.76 10.88
N ASP A 576 -9.89 46.98 10.52
CA ASP A 576 -9.01 47.81 11.38
C ASP A 576 -9.62 48.04 12.79
N ALA A 577 -10.94 48.19 12.88
CA ALA A 577 -11.61 48.34 14.17
C ALA A 577 -11.57 47.04 14.98
N GLY A 578 -11.70 45.89 14.31
CA GLY A 578 -11.52 44.57 14.88
C GLY A 578 -10.10 44.33 15.40
N VAL A 579 -9.07 44.72 14.64
CA VAL A 579 -7.66 44.62 15.07
C VAL A 579 -7.41 45.45 16.33
N ALA A 580 -7.84 46.72 16.34
CA ALA A 580 -7.69 47.60 17.49
C ALA A 580 -8.45 47.15 18.74
N ALA A 581 -9.43 46.24 18.60
CA ALA A 581 -10.24 45.71 19.68
C ALA A 581 -9.91 44.25 20.06
N ASN A 582 -8.96 43.62 19.37
CA ASN A 582 -8.61 42.21 19.56
C ASN A 582 -7.49 42.07 20.60
N ASP A 583 -7.83 41.64 21.82
CA ASP A 583 -6.88 41.53 22.93
C ASP A 583 -5.68 40.62 22.62
N TYR A 584 -5.88 39.53 21.87
CA TYR A 584 -4.79 38.61 21.48
C TYR A 584 -3.73 39.33 20.62
N LEU A 585 -4.17 40.04 19.59
CA LEU A 585 -3.27 40.79 18.71
C LEU A 585 -2.55 41.93 19.45
N GLN A 586 -3.18 42.51 20.48
CA GLN A 586 -2.49 43.50 21.31
C GLN A 586 -1.38 42.86 22.15
N GLU A 587 -1.68 41.74 22.82
CA GLU A 587 -0.70 41.03 23.64
C GLU A 587 0.46 40.43 22.81
N LEU A 588 0.19 39.99 21.58
CA LEU A 588 1.18 39.34 20.71
C LEU A 588 2.38 40.24 20.37
N TYR A 589 2.15 41.55 20.20
CA TYR A 589 3.18 42.50 19.77
C TYR A 589 3.82 43.27 20.93
N ASP A 590 3.29 43.17 22.14
CA ASP A 590 3.85 43.81 23.32
C ASP A 590 5.25 43.29 23.67
N GLU A 591 6.22 44.19 23.83
CA GLU A 591 7.56 43.81 24.30
C GLU A 591 7.57 43.67 25.81
N THR A 592 7.94 42.51 26.35
CA THR A 592 8.00 42.26 27.80
C THR A 592 9.44 42.18 28.34
N ASP A 593 9.65 42.59 29.60
CA ASP A 593 10.90 42.33 30.32
C ASP A 593 11.03 40.86 30.75
N ALA A 594 12.18 40.49 31.33
CA ALA A 594 12.44 39.13 31.82
C ALA A 594 11.50 38.71 32.97
N GLU A 595 10.75 39.65 33.53
CA GLU A 595 9.76 39.46 34.59
C GLU A 595 8.31 39.43 34.06
N GLY A 596 8.11 39.57 32.74
CA GLY A 596 6.80 39.52 32.07
C GLY A 596 6.01 40.83 32.11
N ASN A 597 6.63 41.96 32.46
CA ASN A 597 5.99 43.27 32.42
C ASN A 597 6.13 43.89 31.03
N VAL A 598 5.06 44.45 30.48
CA VAL A 598 5.09 45.19 29.20
C VAL A 598 6.00 46.42 29.33
N THR A 599 7.06 46.44 28.54
CA THR A 599 8.08 47.49 28.43
C THR A 599 7.86 48.43 27.24
N THR A 600 7.29 47.91 26.15
CA THR A 600 6.82 48.67 25.00
C THR A 600 5.46 48.12 24.60
N ASP A 601 4.43 48.95 24.69
CA ASP A 601 3.08 48.66 24.20
C ASP A 601 3.07 48.93 22.69
N VAL A 602 3.08 47.84 21.90
CA VAL A 602 3.02 47.92 20.44
C VAL A 602 1.61 47.56 20.07
N ASN A 603 0.83 48.59 19.77
CA ASN A 603 -0.60 48.47 19.54
C ASN A 603 -0.88 48.48 18.04
N PRO A 604 -0.85 47.34 17.31
CA PRO A 604 -1.30 47.33 15.94
C PRO A 604 -2.77 47.74 15.91
N THR A 605 -3.08 48.75 15.11
CA THR A 605 -4.43 49.33 15.00
C THR A 605 -5.06 49.08 13.65
N THR A 606 -4.31 48.52 12.70
CA THR A 606 -4.78 48.26 11.34
C THR A 606 -4.36 46.88 10.87
N VAL A 607 -5.14 46.30 9.96
CA VAL A 607 -4.81 45.02 9.30
C VAL A 607 -3.49 45.15 8.54
N ALA A 608 -3.23 46.30 7.94
CA ALA A 608 -2.01 46.58 7.18
C ALA A 608 -0.74 46.55 8.05
N GLU A 609 -0.82 46.96 9.33
CA GLU A 609 0.30 46.87 10.27
C GLU A 609 0.63 45.41 10.61
N ILE A 610 -0.40 44.56 10.79
CA ILE A 610 -0.23 43.12 11.02
C ILE A 610 0.44 42.47 9.82
N PHE A 611 -0.06 42.72 8.60
CA PHE A 611 0.54 42.15 7.39
C PHE A 611 1.98 42.61 7.18
N ALA A 612 2.29 43.89 7.44
CA ALA A 612 3.65 44.40 7.35
C ALA A 612 4.61 43.73 8.34
N ASN A 613 4.15 43.44 9.57
CA ASN A 613 4.96 42.76 10.58
C ASN A 613 5.26 41.31 10.22
N GLN A 614 4.35 40.65 9.48
CA GLN A 614 4.49 39.27 9.03
C GLN A 614 5.04 39.17 7.60
N GLU A 615 5.49 40.29 7.03
CA GLU A 615 6.00 40.38 5.66
C GLU A 615 5.02 39.88 4.58
N VAL A 616 3.71 39.87 4.88
CA VAL A 616 2.65 39.48 3.95
C VAL A 616 2.31 40.65 3.03
N THR A 617 2.42 40.43 1.73
CA THR A 617 2.17 41.46 0.70
C THR A 617 1.09 41.08 -0.32
N ASP A 618 0.54 39.87 -0.20
CA ASP A 618 -0.49 39.38 -1.12
C ASP A 618 -1.79 40.20 -0.97
N PRO A 619 -2.35 40.74 -2.07
CA PRO A 619 -3.57 41.55 -2.00
C PRO A 619 -4.83 40.77 -1.61
N ASN A 620 -4.79 39.43 -1.66
CA ASN A 620 -5.88 38.55 -1.25
C ASN A 620 -5.78 38.11 0.22
N ALA A 621 -4.79 38.61 0.97
CA ALA A 621 -4.64 38.31 2.38
C ALA A 621 -5.77 38.92 3.20
N GLU A 622 -6.37 38.07 4.03
CA GLU A 622 -7.42 38.36 4.98
C GLU A 622 -6.94 37.95 6.39
N LEU A 623 -7.28 38.76 7.39
CA LEU A 623 -6.91 38.49 8.78
C LEU A 623 -8.12 37.99 9.55
N TYR A 624 -8.01 36.82 10.17
CA TYR A 624 -9.07 36.20 10.94
C TYR A 624 -8.69 36.10 12.41
N ALA A 625 -9.59 36.53 13.30
CA ALA A 625 -9.57 36.10 14.70
C ALA A 625 -10.19 34.71 14.79
N VAL A 626 -9.51 33.78 15.44
CA VAL A 626 -9.93 32.38 15.47
C VAL A 626 -9.99 31.90 16.89
N THR A 627 -11.18 31.46 17.31
CA THR A 627 -11.30 30.62 18.50
C THR A 627 -11.31 29.17 18.08
N TRP A 628 -10.43 28.36 18.65
CA TRP A 628 -10.31 26.95 18.31
C TRP A 628 -10.39 26.05 19.52
N GLN A 629 -10.80 24.81 19.27
CA GLN A 629 -10.65 23.68 20.17
C GLN A 629 -9.94 22.58 19.41
N LEU A 630 -8.93 21.96 20.01
CA LEU A 630 -8.19 20.83 19.44
C LEU A 630 -7.78 19.85 20.51
N ASP A 631 -7.51 18.61 20.12
CA ASP A 631 -6.91 17.60 20.98
C ASP A 631 -5.44 17.39 20.63
N ALA A 632 -4.59 17.41 21.67
CA ALA A 632 -3.16 17.13 21.56
C ALA A 632 -2.69 16.27 22.73
N GLY A 633 -2.01 15.15 22.44
CA GLY A 633 -1.49 14.26 23.50
C GLY A 633 -2.57 13.74 24.46
N GLY A 634 -3.81 13.63 23.98
CA GLY A 634 -4.97 13.18 24.76
C GLY A 634 -5.62 14.22 25.67
N ASN A 635 -5.26 15.49 25.58
CA ASN A 635 -5.97 16.58 26.26
C ASN A 635 -6.64 17.50 25.25
N THR A 636 -7.79 18.04 25.62
CA THR A 636 -8.48 19.09 24.86
C THR A 636 -7.97 20.47 25.27
N TYR A 637 -7.54 21.24 24.29
CA TYR A 637 -7.09 22.62 24.42
C TYR A 637 -8.10 23.54 23.75
N ASN A 638 -8.26 24.72 24.33
CA ASN A 638 -9.02 25.82 23.74
C ASN A 638 -8.09 27.01 23.65
N GLY A 639 -8.11 27.69 22.51
CA GLY A 639 -7.27 28.85 22.27
C GLY A 639 -8.02 29.93 21.50
N SER A 640 -7.38 31.08 21.40
CA SER A 640 -7.88 32.23 20.66
C SER A 640 -6.67 32.92 20.06
N ASP A 641 -6.49 32.70 18.76
CA ASP A 641 -5.32 33.18 18.02
C ASP A 641 -5.79 34.00 16.82
N ALA A 642 -4.85 34.39 15.96
CA ALA A 642 -5.16 35.02 14.68
C ALA A 642 -4.45 34.29 13.53
N PHE A 643 -5.10 34.26 12.37
CA PHE A 643 -4.58 33.60 11.19
C PHE A 643 -4.61 34.57 10.02
N ILE A 644 -3.56 34.54 9.21
CA ILE A 644 -3.55 35.19 7.91
C ILE A 644 -3.90 34.12 6.88
N VAL A 645 -4.96 34.39 6.11
CA VAL A 645 -5.53 33.46 5.14
C VAL A 645 -5.66 34.18 3.81
N LEU A 646 -5.21 33.57 2.72
CA LEU A 646 -5.45 34.08 1.38
C LEU A 646 -6.82 33.62 0.89
N ASN A 647 -7.63 34.55 0.41
CA ASN A 647 -8.91 34.27 -0.25
C ASN A 647 -8.79 34.51 -1.76
N ILE A 648 -8.40 33.48 -2.49
CA ILE A 648 -8.15 33.56 -3.93
C ILE A 648 -9.33 32.92 -4.66
N ASN A 649 -10.14 33.76 -5.32
CA ASN A 649 -11.32 33.32 -6.07
C ASN A 649 -12.33 32.51 -5.24
N GLY A 650 -12.42 32.76 -3.92
CA GLY A 650 -13.31 32.02 -3.01
C GLY A 650 -12.70 30.76 -2.41
N TYR A 651 -11.41 30.51 -2.64
CA TYR A 651 -10.66 29.42 -2.02
C TYR A 651 -9.70 29.97 -0.96
N PHE A 652 -9.62 29.26 0.17
CA PHE A 652 -8.92 29.72 1.36
C PHE A 652 -7.65 28.91 1.60
N VAL A 653 -6.51 29.60 1.70
CA VAL A 653 -5.19 29.00 1.99
C VAL A 653 -4.58 29.71 3.19
N VAL A 654 -4.31 28.98 4.26
CA VAL A 654 -3.63 29.55 5.44
C VAL A 654 -2.17 29.80 5.09
N VAL A 655 -1.71 31.02 5.34
CA VAL A 655 -0.30 31.40 5.11
C VAL A 655 0.48 31.62 6.39
N GLU A 656 -0.20 32.05 7.47
CA GLU A 656 0.48 32.30 8.74
C GLU A 656 -0.47 32.06 9.92
N TRP A 657 0.07 31.46 10.98
CA TRP A 657 -0.57 31.35 12.29
C TRP A 657 0.17 32.29 13.25
N LEU A 658 -0.51 33.34 13.68
CA LEU A 658 0.02 34.40 14.54
C LEU A 658 -0.02 34.03 16.00
#